data_AF-Q385A3-F1
#
_entry.id   AF-Q385A3-F1
#
_cell.length_a   1.000
_cell.length_b   1.000
_cell.length_c   1.000
_cell.angle_alpha   90.00
_cell.angle_beta   90.00
_cell.angle_gamma   90.00
#
_symmetry.space_group_name_H-M   'P 1'
#
loop_
_entity.id
_entity.type
_entity.pdbx_description
1 polymer ?
#
loop_
_entity_poly.entity_id
_entity_poly.type
_entity_poly.pdbx_seq_one_letter_code
_entity_poly.pdbx_strand_id
1 'polypeptide(L)'
;MLRYVKRIVPAHPRSVLAVTFSLRAMSTKAQKAGNSETHLYRIISQRLNIPQGSACYVVEQTKKGSTVPFLARYRRDETGYLDETTIRQLLDMAEELREVQRRREFMLKSLEKRNLLTRELQETFEKLVHLNQLEDAWEPFKEKKTGLAHRGREAGLEPLAKKLLYTTDPIDDVQQRLRCVDDGEKLLRAIVVEEVQRCDEVRQIMLTECRRSGTISCALAGEPGGKSANSDSFEKNKKHFEWYGGKVWPVQRISAHHFLALQRGESEGVLKVKMAESNRDKDVFFAWARRKFYGARRPTSSVAGELLQKCLEEACKQVVRRTHATVRRDLKKSAIKESLAVFAHNLRHILLQRPMRDARILAMDPGFKMGVKCVALDENGGVIACFCCTLSKKDEMKEYIGGSVGKMNLNKIVIGNGTASGDVADVVAATIKEKNLSVEYAIVSEAGASVYSVSDVAKEEFPTLDPMYRGAVSIGRRVIDPLSELVKVPVRSMGIGMYQHDISEVELTRSLNRVVESCVASVGVNAMVANRYVMEKIPGVTKRMVDQIVLARHAKKLMSREDLRRVPGMTETVYKQIAGFFRFPNSTNPLDGSNIHPESYPIVQRLIELFKGQQRIDIGRKLLDMKENELKELTERLGCGKATLELLAHELATPALDPRSELPFAGHFRRAPRAADIKCGDKLAGVVRCVTTFGAFVDVGLHDDVLVHDVDIDAVCAGSFLDDIVVQGVDRLGRIQVKCGGQTNSRGVAGARGHAQGLAIESEDIVSLGAAKPEDGQMLSSCLAEVRKERRQLFASDPSSADKRPAPNNEPPVHAGETAEGRKRKREGGSEEDGAVPTKRAKVSKERPAASTARRSKSKEKGKTPRAAKKAAVGSRQPPGAEEEVRRVAAASVGGATPVTSFQTPTERRKRKVEMKPASQPSDQTGDAQSVFVF
;
A
#
# COMPACT_ATOMS: atom_id res chain seq x y z
N MET A 1 -14.60 48.94 -8.48
CA MET A 1 -14.63 48.43 -9.88
C MET A 1 -15.73 49.09 -10.73
N LEU A 2 -17.02 48.77 -10.56
CA LEU A 2 -18.11 49.34 -11.40
C LEU A 2 -18.23 50.88 -11.37
N ARG A 3 -18.00 51.52 -10.22
CA ARG A 3 -17.93 53.00 -10.10
C ARG A 3 -16.71 53.61 -10.81
N TYR A 4 -15.65 52.83 -10.98
CA TYR A 4 -14.39 53.26 -11.60
C TYR A 4 -14.47 53.19 -13.13
N VAL A 5 -15.12 52.14 -13.67
CA VAL A 5 -15.35 51.97 -15.12
C VAL A 5 -16.26 53.07 -15.70
N LYS A 6 -17.22 53.59 -14.92
CA LYS A 6 -18.09 54.71 -15.35
C LYS A 6 -17.37 56.06 -15.52
N ARG A 7 -16.15 56.24 -14.97
CA ARG A 7 -15.41 57.51 -15.04
C ARG A 7 -14.39 57.59 -16.18
N ILE A 8 -14.06 56.46 -16.83
CA ILE A 8 -12.87 56.37 -17.70
C ILE A 8 -13.22 56.09 -19.18
N VAL A 9 -14.47 55.78 -19.50
CA VAL A 9 -14.87 55.43 -20.89
C VAL A 9 -15.89 56.45 -21.41
N PRO A 10 -15.60 57.20 -22.49
CA PRO A 10 -16.59 58.08 -23.11
C PRO A 10 -17.72 57.22 -23.70
N ALA A 11 -18.94 57.70 -23.52
CA ALA A 11 -20.18 56.97 -23.72
C ALA A 11 -20.32 56.37 -25.13
N HIS A 12 -20.13 55.05 -25.25
CA HIS A 12 -20.69 54.28 -26.36
C HIS A 12 -21.57 53.15 -25.80
N PRO A 13 -22.90 53.16 -26.02
CA PRO A 13 -23.83 52.26 -25.33
C PRO A 13 -23.55 50.76 -25.56
N ARG A 14 -22.89 50.39 -26.67
CA ARG A 14 -22.52 48.99 -26.96
C ARG A 14 -21.35 48.46 -26.11
N SER A 15 -20.37 49.30 -25.74
CA SER A 15 -19.22 48.87 -24.93
C SER A 15 -19.59 48.67 -23.45
N VAL A 16 -20.49 49.52 -22.93
CA VAL A 16 -21.01 49.40 -21.56
C VAL A 16 -21.88 48.15 -21.40
N LEU A 17 -22.68 47.79 -22.42
CA LEU A 17 -23.48 46.55 -22.40
C LEU A 17 -22.60 45.29 -22.41
N ALA A 18 -21.55 45.26 -23.24
CA ALA A 18 -20.64 44.11 -23.33
C ALA A 18 -19.86 43.90 -22.02
N VAL A 19 -19.36 44.98 -21.40
CA VAL A 19 -18.65 44.90 -20.11
C VAL A 19 -19.58 44.50 -18.97
N THR A 20 -20.83 45.00 -18.95
CA THR A 20 -21.81 44.61 -17.92
C THR A 20 -22.27 43.16 -18.08
N PHE A 21 -22.46 42.66 -19.30
CA PHE A 21 -22.78 41.26 -19.56
C PHE A 21 -21.65 40.33 -19.14
N SER A 22 -20.40 40.69 -19.46
CA SER A 22 -19.20 39.95 -19.05
C SER A 22 -19.04 39.93 -17.53
N LEU A 23 -19.23 41.07 -16.85
CA LEU A 23 -19.22 41.15 -15.38
C LEU A 23 -20.33 40.34 -14.73
N ARG A 24 -21.55 40.32 -15.30
CA ARG A 24 -22.64 39.46 -14.83
C ARG A 24 -22.33 37.97 -15.03
N ALA A 25 -21.75 37.59 -16.17
CA ALA A 25 -21.33 36.23 -16.45
C ALA A 25 -20.20 35.78 -15.50
N MET A 26 -19.26 36.66 -15.16
CA MET A 26 -18.23 36.40 -14.15
C MET A 26 -18.82 36.29 -12.74
N SER A 27 -19.75 37.18 -12.36
CA SER A 27 -20.42 37.15 -11.06
C SER A 27 -21.25 35.88 -10.86
N THR A 28 -21.98 35.46 -11.89
CA THR A 28 -22.79 34.22 -11.88
C THR A 28 -21.91 32.97 -11.86
N LYS A 29 -20.78 32.95 -12.60
CA LYS A 29 -19.77 31.89 -12.47
C LYS A 29 -19.16 31.83 -11.07
N ALA A 30 -18.81 32.97 -10.48
CA ALA A 30 -18.27 33.04 -9.12
C ALA A 30 -19.28 32.57 -8.07
N GLN A 31 -20.56 32.95 -8.20
CA GLN A 31 -21.63 32.45 -7.33
C GLN A 31 -21.86 30.95 -7.49
N LYS A 32 -21.87 30.41 -8.72
CA LYS A 32 -21.97 28.96 -8.94
C LYS A 32 -20.78 28.21 -8.34
N ALA A 33 -19.56 28.75 -8.47
CA ALA A 33 -18.36 28.18 -7.85
C ALA A 33 -18.43 28.23 -6.31
N GLY A 34 -18.85 29.35 -5.72
CA GLY A 34 -19.01 29.48 -4.27
C GLY A 34 -20.07 28.53 -3.68
N ASN A 35 -21.21 28.37 -4.36
CA ASN A 35 -22.24 27.41 -3.94
C ASN A 35 -21.75 25.96 -4.07
N SER A 36 -20.95 25.67 -5.10
CA SER A 36 -20.34 24.36 -5.31
C SER A 36 -19.39 23.98 -4.18
N GLU A 37 -18.52 24.91 -3.74
CA GLU A 37 -17.58 24.63 -2.65
C GLU A 37 -18.27 24.53 -1.30
N THR A 38 -19.28 25.35 -1.04
CA THR A 38 -20.07 25.25 0.19
C THR A 38 -20.77 23.88 0.30
N HIS A 39 -21.30 23.39 -0.83
CA HIS A 39 -21.90 22.05 -0.90
C HIS A 39 -20.86 20.93 -0.69
N LEU A 40 -19.66 21.08 -1.28
CA LEU A 40 -18.53 20.18 -1.08
C LEU A 40 -18.18 20.06 0.43
N TYR A 41 -18.00 21.19 1.12
CA TYR A 41 -17.65 21.20 2.54
C TYR A 41 -18.73 20.55 3.41
N ARG A 42 -19.99 20.75 3.06
CA ARG A 42 -21.12 20.10 3.76
C ARG A 42 -21.09 18.59 3.61
N ILE A 43 -20.83 18.06 2.41
CA ILE A 43 -20.74 16.61 2.20
C ILE A 43 -19.58 16.01 3.00
N ILE A 44 -18.41 16.66 2.95
CA ILE A 44 -17.22 16.22 3.69
C ILE A 44 -17.51 16.19 5.19
N SER A 45 -18.08 17.28 5.72
CA SER A 45 -18.46 17.42 7.13
C SER A 45 -19.38 16.29 7.57
N GLN A 46 -20.43 15.98 6.80
CA GLN A 46 -21.38 14.91 7.12
C GLN A 46 -20.75 13.52 7.05
N ARG A 47 -19.88 13.26 6.07
CA ARG A 47 -19.29 11.92 5.87
C ARG A 47 -18.20 11.60 6.88
N LEU A 48 -17.39 12.59 7.23
CA LEU A 48 -16.28 12.42 8.18
C LEU A 48 -16.66 12.79 9.61
N ASN A 49 -17.86 13.32 9.84
CA ASN A 49 -18.32 13.82 11.13
C ASN A 49 -17.38 14.90 11.71
N ILE A 50 -17.00 15.86 10.86
CA ILE A 50 -16.07 16.96 11.18
C ILE A 50 -16.82 18.29 11.07
N PRO A 51 -16.56 19.30 11.93
CA PRO A 51 -17.15 20.62 11.78
C PRO A 51 -16.92 21.21 10.37
N GLN A 52 -17.97 21.77 9.76
CA GLN A 52 -17.88 22.36 8.41
C GLN A 52 -16.83 23.49 8.33
N GLY A 53 -16.67 24.27 9.42
CA GLY A 53 -15.66 25.31 9.52
C GLY A 53 -14.23 24.75 9.39
N SER A 54 -13.94 23.65 10.09
CA SER A 54 -12.65 22.94 9.99
C SER A 54 -12.40 22.42 8.57
N ALA A 55 -13.41 21.82 7.93
CA ALA A 55 -13.27 21.31 6.58
C ALA A 55 -13.00 22.43 5.56
N CYS A 56 -13.70 23.56 5.68
CA CYS A 56 -13.46 24.76 4.88
C CYS A 56 -12.02 25.26 5.10
N TYR A 57 -11.61 25.43 6.36
CA TYR A 57 -10.29 25.94 6.70
C TYR A 57 -9.17 25.06 6.13
N VAL A 58 -9.23 23.74 6.35
CA VAL A 58 -8.21 22.80 5.86
C VAL A 58 -8.10 22.87 4.33
N VAL A 59 -9.22 22.81 3.60
CA VAL A 59 -9.19 22.83 2.14
C VAL A 59 -8.66 24.16 1.60
N GLU A 60 -9.07 25.29 2.17
CA GLU A 60 -8.61 26.62 1.77
C GLU A 60 -7.12 26.84 2.09
N GLN A 61 -6.63 26.39 3.24
CA GLN A 61 -5.23 26.52 3.59
C GLN A 61 -4.33 25.64 2.70
N THR A 62 -4.78 24.43 2.36
CA THR A 62 -4.04 23.56 1.42
C THR A 62 -3.99 24.18 0.03
N LYS A 63 -5.06 24.84 -0.45
CA LYS A 63 -5.02 25.62 -1.72
C LYS A 63 -3.98 26.74 -1.68
N LYS A 64 -3.73 27.33 -0.50
CA LYS A 64 -2.69 28.35 -0.28
C LYS A 64 -1.28 27.75 -0.11
N GLY A 65 -1.13 26.44 -0.23
CA GLY A 65 0.14 25.74 -0.11
C GLY A 65 0.49 25.23 1.30
N SER A 66 -0.47 25.26 2.24
CA SER A 66 -0.22 24.68 3.56
C SER A 66 -0.12 23.16 3.49
N THR A 67 0.86 22.60 4.21
CA THR A 67 1.13 21.16 4.19
C THR A 67 0.40 20.44 5.31
N VAL A 68 0.14 19.13 5.14
CA VAL A 68 -0.57 18.32 6.15
C VAL A 68 0.14 18.36 7.51
N PRO A 69 1.46 18.10 7.63
CA PRO A 69 2.10 18.15 8.94
C PRO A 69 2.13 19.56 9.53
N PHE A 70 2.20 20.60 8.71
CA PHE A 70 2.10 21.98 9.18
C PHE A 70 0.73 22.27 9.80
N LEU A 71 -0.35 21.86 9.12
CA LEU A 71 -1.71 22.04 9.62
C LEU A 71 -1.97 21.24 10.91
N ALA A 72 -1.54 19.98 10.95
CA ALA A 72 -1.74 19.10 12.10
C ALA A 72 -0.97 19.59 13.34
N ARG A 73 0.23 20.14 13.16
CA ARG A 73 1.08 20.57 14.28
C ARG A 73 0.83 22.02 14.70
N TYR A 74 0.84 22.95 13.76
CA TYR A 74 0.86 24.38 14.07
C TYR A 74 -0.47 25.08 13.86
N ARG A 75 -1.47 24.40 13.29
CA ARG A 75 -2.83 24.95 13.12
C ARG A 75 -3.89 24.09 13.78
N ARG A 76 -3.50 23.38 14.85
CA ARG A 76 -4.34 22.43 15.55
C ARG A 76 -5.56 23.12 16.19
N ASP A 77 -5.40 24.37 16.63
CA ASP A 77 -6.51 25.19 17.12
C ASP A 77 -7.51 25.53 16.00
N GLU A 78 -7.05 25.99 14.83
CA GLU A 78 -7.92 26.40 13.72
C GLU A 78 -8.53 25.23 12.94
N THR A 79 -7.86 24.07 12.91
CA THR A 79 -8.42 22.85 12.33
C THR A 79 -9.46 22.21 13.24
N GLY A 80 -9.54 22.58 14.52
CA GLY A 80 -10.40 21.91 15.50
C GLY A 80 -9.85 20.56 15.93
N TYR A 81 -8.55 20.52 16.22
CA TYR A 81 -7.79 19.37 16.73
C TYR A 81 -7.69 18.17 15.78
N LEU A 82 -7.82 18.39 14.47
CA LEU A 82 -7.65 17.32 13.48
C LEU A 82 -6.19 16.85 13.39
N ASP A 83 -5.99 15.55 13.40
CA ASP A 83 -4.69 14.91 13.20
C ASP A 83 -4.33 14.76 11.70
N GLU A 84 -3.10 14.33 11.42
CA GLU A 84 -2.65 14.16 10.02
C GLU A 84 -3.49 13.13 9.25
N THR A 85 -3.94 12.06 9.90
CA THR A 85 -4.75 11.01 9.27
C THR A 85 -6.09 11.59 8.81
N THR A 86 -6.77 12.30 9.69
CA THR A 86 -8.08 12.89 9.43
C THR A 86 -7.98 14.01 8.40
N ILE A 87 -6.94 14.85 8.47
CA ILE A 87 -6.67 15.89 7.46
C ILE A 87 -6.44 15.24 6.09
N ARG A 88 -5.69 14.14 5.99
CA ARG A 88 -5.48 13.43 4.71
C ARG A 88 -6.78 12.84 4.17
N GLN A 89 -7.58 12.18 5.00
CA GLN A 89 -8.88 11.63 4.61
C GLN A 89 -9.80 12.74 4.09
N LEU A 90 -9.79 13.91 4.73
CA LEU A 90 -10.53 15.09 4.33
C LEU A 90 -10.11 15.58 2.94
N LEU A 91 -8.80 15.71 2.70
CA LEU A 91 -8.26 16.14 1.41
C LEU A 91 -8.51 15.13 0.30
N ASP A 92 -8.35 13.84 0.57
CA ASP A 92 -8.65 12.75 -0.37
C ASP A 92 -10.13 12.77 -0.77
N MET A 93 -11.03 12.97 0.20
CA MET A 93 -12.47 13.09 -0.06
C MET A 93 -12.80 14.36 -0.85
N ALA A 94 -12.13 15.47 -0.55
CA ALA A 94 -12.31 16.72 -1.30
C ALA A 94 -11.87 16.55 -2.77
N GLU A 95 -10.79 15.83 -3.03
CA GLU A 95 -10.33 15.52 -4.37
C GLU A 95 -11.28 14.56 -5.10
N GLU A 96 -11.75 13.49 -4.45
CA GLU A 96 -12.75 12.57 -5.01
C GLU A 96 -14.03 13.31 -5.42
N LEU A 97 -14.57 14.14 -4.53
CA LEU A 97 -15.81 14.88 -4.79
C LEU A 97 -15.65 15.92 -5.91
N ARG A 98 -14.48 16.55 -6.04
CA ARG A 98 -14.17 17.42 -7.19
C ARG A 98 -14.15 16.65 -8.50
N GLU A 99 -13.59 15.43 -8.51
CA GLU A 99 -13.60 14.60 -9.70
C GLU A 99 -15.01 14.12 -10.04
N VAL A 100 -15.82 13.73 -9.05
CA VAL A 100 -17.25 13.43 -9.23
C VAL A 100 -17.97 14.61 -9.88
N GLN A 101 -17.71 15.83 -9.41
CA GLN A 101 -18.34 17.02 -9.95
C GLN A 101 -17.90 17.32 -11.40
N ARG A 102 -16.59 17.29 -11.67
CA ARG A 102 -16.04 17.45 -13.02
C ARG A 102 -16.66 16.43 -13.97
N ARG A 103 -16.75 15.17 -13.54
CA ARG A 103 -17.32 14.09 -14.34
C ARG A 103 -18.81 14.27 -14.58
N ARG A 104 -19.57 14.71 -13.57
CA ARG A 104 -21.01 15.01 -13.67
C ARG A 104 -21.26 16.12 -14.69
N GLU A 105 -20.49 17.20 -14.63
CA GLU A 105 -20.60 18.32 -15.58
C GLU A 105 -20.35 17.87 -17.02
N PHE A 106 -19.35 17.01 -17.25
CA PHE A 106 -19.09 16.43 -18.56
C PHE A 106 -20.30 15.63 -19.08
N MET A 107 -20.87 14.76 -18.24
CA MET A 107 -22.01 13.91 -18.62
C MET A 107 -23.25 14.74 -18.93
N LEU A 108 -23.59 15.72 -18.07
CA LEU A 108 -24.73 16.62 -18.29
C LEU A 108 -24.59 17.41 -19.60
N LYS A 109 -23.41 18.01 -19.87
CA LYS A 109 -23.14 18.70 -21.14
C LYS A 109 -23.26 17.79 -22.35
N SER A 110 -22.85 16.53 -22.22
CA SER A 110 -22.95 15.55 -23.31
C SER A 110 -24.40 15.10 -23.57
N LEU A 111 -25.25 15.01 -22.53
CA LEU A 111 -26.69 14.76 -22.72
C LEU A 111 -27.38 15.97 -23.34
N GLU A 112 -27.04 17.17 -22.89
CA GLU A 112 -27.57 18.43 -23.43
C GLU A 112 -27.24 18.55 -24.93
N LYS A 113 -25.97 18.34 -25.31
CA LYS A 113 -25.53 18.39 -26.72
C LYS A 113 -26.24 17.37 -27.62
N ARG A 114 -26.69 16.24 -27.06
CA ARG A 114 -27.42 15.20 -27.79
C ARG A 114 -28.93 15.35 -27.70
N ASN A 115 -29.45 16.42 -27.10
CA ASN A 115 -30.87 16.65 -26.84
C ASN A 115 -31.54 15.50 -26.04
N LEU A 116 -30.76 14.81 -25.20
CA LEU A 116 -31.22 13.72 -24.34
C LEU A 116 -31.42 14.15 -22.88
N LEU A 117 -31.04 15.39 -22.53
CA LEU A 117 -31.11 15.88 -21.16
C LEU A 117 -32.57 16.26 -20.80
N THR A 118 -33.23 15.40 -20.04
CA THR A 118 -34.51 15.71 -19.40
C THR A 118 -34.29 16.27 -18.00
N ARG A 119 -35.28 16.97 -17.44
CA ARG A 119 -35.23 17.46 -16.06
C ARG A 119 -35.03 16.32 -15.05
N GLU A 120 -35.72 15.20 -15.24
CA GLU A 120 -35.57 14.01 -14.40
C GLU A 120 -34.15 13.42 -14.44
N LEU A 121 -33.55 13.35 -15.64
CA LEU A 121 -32.17 12.90 -15.79
C LEU A 121 -31.20 13.87 -15.12
N GLN A 122 -31.38 15.18 -15.30
CA GLN A 122 -30.55 16.19 -14.65
C GLN A 122 -30.58 16.03 -13.13
N GLU A 123 -31.78 15.98 -12.53
CA GLU A 123 -31.96 15.80 -11.09
C GLU A 123 -31.37 14.48 -10.59
N THR A 124 -31.43 13.42 -11.41
CA THR A 124 -30.82 12.12 -11.09
C THR A 124 -29.30 12.24 -11.02
N PHE A 125 -28.64 12.78 -12.04
CA PHE A 125 -27.18 12.96 -12.06
C PHE A 125 -26.68 13.92 -10.97
N GLU A 126 -27.47 14.94 -10.62
CA GLU A 126 -27.15 15.89 -9.54
C GLU A 126 -27.18 15.24 -8.14
N LYS A 127 -28.04 14.23 -7.91
CA LYS A 127 -28.11 13.49 -6.64
C LYS A 127 -26.98 12.48 -6.44
N LEU A 128 -26.28 12.06 -7.50
CA LEU A 128 -25.22 11.04 -7.42
C LEU A 128 -23.93 11.61 -6.84
N VAL A 129 -23.43 11.01 -5.76
CA VAL A 129 -22.30 11.52 -4.96
C VAL A 129 -21.04 10.64 -5.02
N HIS A 130 -21.08 9.54 -5.76
CA HIS A 130 -19.95 8.64 -5.96
C HIS A 130 -19.65 8.44 -7.45
N LEU A 131 -18.37 8.36 -7.81
CA LEU A 131 -17.94 8.22 -9.20
C LEU A 131 -18.49 6.95 -9.86
N ASN A 132 -18.54 5.84 -9.12
CA ASN A 132 -19.06 4.58 -9.64
C ASN A 132 -20.55 4.66 -9.99
N GLN A 133 -21.36 5.26 -9.11
CA GLN A 133 -22.79 5.46 -9.37
C GLN A 133 -23.01 6.34 -10.60
N LEU A 134 -22.16 7.36 -10.76
CA LEU A 134 -22.18 8.26 -11.89
C LEU A 134 -21.84 7.53 -13.20
N GLU A 135 -20.80 6.69 -13.21
CA GLU A 135 -20.45 5.84 -14.36
C GLU A 135 -21.52 4.79 -14.67
N ASP A 136 -22.16 4.24 -13.64
CA ASP A 136 -23.25 3.29 -13.78
C ASP A 136 -24.49 3.92 -14.41
N ALA A 137 -24.86 5.13 -13.98
CA ALA A 137 -25.93 5.91 -14.59
C ALA A 137 -25.58 6.39 -16.02
N TRP A 138 -24.29 6.58 -16.31
CA TRP A 138 -23.80 6.98 -17.62
C TRP A 138 -23.73 5.85 -18.64
N GLU A 139 -23.62 4.60 -18.19
CA GLU A 139 -23.41 3.43 -19.05
C GLU A 139 -24.42 3.31 -20.22
N PRO A 140 -25.73 3.56 -20.05
CA PRO A 140 -26.71 3.49 -21.16
C PRO A 140 -26.44 4.50 -22.28
N PHE A 141 -25.75 5.60 -21.96
CA PHE A 141 -25.49 6.71 -22.86
C PHE A 141 -24.11 6.63 -23.54
N LYS A 142 -23.29 5.61 -23.21
CA LYS A 142 -22.01 5.36 -23.88
C LYS A 142 -22.24 4.73 -25.25
N GLU A 143 -21.85 5.46 -26.30
CA GLU A 143 -21.91 4.96 -27.68
C GLU A 143 -20.78 3.97 -27.95
N LYS A 144 -21.12 2.75 -28.39
CA LYS A 144 -20.16 1.76 -28.90
C LYS A 144 -20.32 1.64 -30.41
N LYS A 145 -19.51 2.36 -31.16
CA LYS A 145 -19.63 2.50 -32.62
C LYS A 145 -19.28 1.25 -33.45
N THR A 146 -18.76 0.19 -32.83
CA THR A 146 -18.21 -0.98 -33.54
C THR A 146 -18.76 -2.33 -33.05
N GLY A 147 -19.73 -2.33 -32.13
CA GLY A 147 -20.26 -3.56 -31.52
C GLY A 147 -21.22 -4.35 -32.41
N LEU A 148 -21.38 -5.66 -32.15
CA LEU A 148 -22.42 -6.49 -32.78
C LEU A 148 -23.83 -5.90 -32.59
N ALA A 149 -24.14 -5.39 -31.40
CA ALA A 149 -25.41 -4.72 -31.14
C ALA A 149 -25.59 -3.46 -31.99
N HIS A 150 -24.53 -2.67 -32.20
CA HIS A 150 -24.58 -1.49 -33.06
C HIS A 150 -24.89 -1.87 -34.50
N ARG A 151 -24.16 -2.85 -35.05
CA ARG A 151 -24.42 -3.37 -36.39
C ARG A 151 -25.84 -3.90 -36.54
N GLY A 152 -26.38 -4.55 -35.50
CA GLY A 152 -27.77 -4.99 -35.49
C GLY A 152 -28.78 -3.84 -35.50
N ARG A 153 -28.50 -2.73 -34.80
CA ARG A 153 -29.35 -1.52 -34.84
C ARG A 153 -29.31 -0.87 -36.22
N GLU A 154 -28.13 -0.77 -36.83
CA GLU A 154 -27.96 -0.26 -38.20
C GLU A 154 -28.68 -1.14 -39.23
N ALA A 155 -28.69 -2.46 -39.01
CA ALA A 155 -29.45 -3.41 -39.82
C ALA A 155 -30.98 -3.41 -39.53
N GLY A 156 -31.47 -2.50 -38.69
CA GLY A 156 -32.91 -2.34 -38.42
C GLY A 156 -33.52 -3.39 -37.49
N LEU A 157 -32.73 -4.16 -36.74
CA LEU A 157 -33.23 -5.21 -35.85
C LEU A 157 -33.67 -4.71 -34.46
N GLU A 158 -33.44 -3.45 -34.14
CA GLU A 158 -33.78 -2.89 -32.82
C GLU A 158 -35.29 -2.94 -32.49
N PRO A 159 -36.22 -2.57 -33.41
CA PRO A 159 -37.65 -2.68 -33.14
C PRO A 159 -38.08 -4.12 -32.86
N LEU A 160 -37.47 -5.10 -33.54
CA LEU A 160 -37.72 -6.52 -33.30
C LEU A 160 -37.22 -6.94 -31.91
N ALA A 161 -36.02 -6.52 -31.51
CA ALA A 161 -35.48 -6.81 -30.18
C ALA A 161 -36.34 -6.23 -29.06
N LYS A 162 -36.82 -4.98 -29.22
CA LYS A 162 -37.73 -4.32 -28.27
C LYS A 162 -39.08 -5.03 -28.21
N LYS A 163 -39.66 -5.40 -29.34
CA LYS A 163 -40.92 -6.17 -29.39
C LYS A 163 -40.74 -7.52 -28.68
N LEU A 164 -39.61 -8.20 -28.92
CA LEU A 164 -39.29 -9.47 -28.28
C LEU A 164 -39.19 -9.37 -26.75
N LEU A 165 -38.60 -8.30 -26.22
CA LEU A 165 -38.42 -8.09 -24.78
C LEU A 165 -39.69 -7.59 -24.08
N TYR A 166 -40.40 -6.64 -24.66
CA TYR A 166 -41.41 -5.86 -23.95
C TYR A 166 -42.86 -6.24 -24.29
N THR A 167 -43.09 -7.17 -25.21
CA THR A 167 -44.45 -7.59 -25.60
C THR A 167 -44.62 -9.11 -25.57
N THR A 168 -45.83 -9.57 -25.25
CA THR A 168 -46.23 -10.98 -25.35
C THR A 168 -46.92 -11.32 -26.67
N ASP A 169 -47.22 -10.32 -27.50
CA ASP A 169 -47.96 -10.48 -28.76
C ASP A 169 -47.27 -11.46 -29.71
N PRO A 170 -48.01 -12.33 -30.43
CA PRO A 170 -47.43 -13.20 -31.45
C PRO A 170 -46.49 -12.46 -32.41
N ILE A 171 -45.37 -13.09 -32.75
CA ILE A 171 -44.38 -12.57 -33.72
C ILE A 171 -44.13 -13.68 -34.71
N ASP A 172 -45.05 -13.84 -35.65
CA ASP A 172 -45.08 -14.99 -36.57
C ASP A 172 -43.98 -14.87 -37.65
N ASP A 173 -43.55 -13.63 -37.95
CA ASP A 173 -42.55 -13.31 -38.98
C ASP A 173 -41.11 -13.21 -38.45
N VAL A 174 -40.84 -13.64 -37.20
CA VAL A 174 -39.51 -13.46 -36.56
C VAL A 174 -38.39 -14.09 -37.39
N GLN A 175 -38.61 -15.30 -37.91
CA GLN A 175 -37.62 -16.03 -38.72
C GLN A 175 -37.39 -15.35 -40.07
N GLN A 176 -38.44 -14.80 -40.68
CA GLN A 176 -38.34 -14.10 -41.96
C GLN A 176 -37.52 -12.82 -41.80
N ARG A 177 -37.81 -12.01 -40.77
CA ARG A 177 -37.06 -10.78 -40.49
C ARG A 177 -35.57 -11.03 -40.25
N LEU A 178 -35.23 -12.12 -39.57
CA LEU A 178 -33.83 -12.46 -39.28
C LEU A 178 -33.08 -12.96 -40.51
N ARG A 179 -33.75 -13.67 -41.44
CA ARG A 179 -33.13 -14.14 -42.68
C ARG A 179 -32.84 -13.01 -43.68
N CYS A 180 -33.55 -11.88 -43.57
CA CYS A 180 -33.31 -10.69 -44.38
C CYS A 180 -32.03 -9.93 -43.99
N VAL A 181 -31.36 -10.32 -42.90
CA VAL A 181 -30.15 -9.67 -42.40
C VAL A 181 -29.06 -10.71 -42.21
N ASP A 182 -27.88 -10.47 -42.78
CA ASP A 182 -26.71 -11.33 -42.56
C ASP A 182 -26.36 -11.39 -41.06
N ASP A 183 -26.15 -12.62 -40.54
CA ASP A 183 -25.97 -12.85 -39.11
C ASP A 183 -27.15 -12.33 -38.24
N GLY A 184 -28.36 -12.20 -38.79
CA GLY A 184 -29.51 -11.54 -38.15
C GLY A 184 -29.82 -12.03 -36.73
N GLU A 185 -29.84 -13.35 -36.49
CA GLU A 185 -30.05 -13.92 -35.15
C GLU A 185 -28.96 -13.47 -34.15
N LYS A 186 -27.69 -13.52 -34.56
CA LYS A 186 -26.54 -13.15 -33.74
C LYS A 186 -26.54 -11.65 -33.42
N LEU A 187 -26.89 -10.81 -34.40
CA LEU A 187 -27.04 -9.38 -34.22
C LEU A 187 -28.21 -9.05 -33.29
N LEU A 188 -29.37 -9.69 -33.46
CA LEU A 188 -30.52 -9.53 -32.56
C LEU A 188 -30.17 -9.93 -31.12
N ARG A 189 -29.54 -11.10 -30.93
CA ARG A 189 -29.07 -11.57 -29.62
C ARG A 189 -28.15 -10.55 -28.98
N ALA A 190 -27.20 -9.98 -29.73
CA ALA A 190 -26.30 -8.97 -29.22
C ALA A 190 -27.04 -7.69 -28.76
N ILE A 191 -28.08 -7.24 -29.47
CA ILE A 191 -28.92 -6.12 -29.03
C ILE A 191 -29.62 -6.46 -27.71
N VAL A 192 -30.27 -7.63 -27.62
CA VAL A 192 -31.00 -8.04 -26.41
C VAL A 192 -30.04 -8.20 -25.23
N VAL A 193 -28.89 -8.84 -25.42
CA VAL A 193 -27.85 -8.97 -24.38
C VAL A 193 -27.44 -7.58 -23.91
N GLU A 194 -27.11 -6.66 -24.82
CA GLU A 194 -26.71 -5.31 -24.46
C GLU A 194 -27.79 -4.55 -23.69
N GLU A 195 -29.06 -4.66 -24.09
CA GLU A 195 -30.20 -4.05 -23.41
C GLU A 195 -30.35 -4.57 -21.97
N VAL A 196 -30.22 -5.88 -21.77
CA VAL A 196 -30.21 -6.50 -20.44
C VAL A 196 -29.02 -6.02 -19.61
N GLN A 197 -27.82 -5.97 -20.19
CA GLN A 197 -26.61 -5.55 -19.48
C GLN A 197 -26.62 -4.08 -19.04
N ARG A 198 -27.38 -3.23 -19.74
CA ARG A 198 -27.57 -1.81 -19.41
C ARG A 198 -28.52 -1.59 -18.23
N CYS A 199 -29.33 -2.59 -17.86
CA CYS A 199 -30.21 -2.47 -16.71
C CYS A 199 -29.40 -2.42 -15.42
N ASP A 200 -29.48 -1.32 -14.66
CA ASP A 200 -28.78 -1.20 -13.37
C ASP A 200 -29.29 -2.21 -12.34
N GLU A 201 -30.61 -2.42 -12.30
CA GLU A 201 -31.28 -3.33 -11.37
C GLU A 201 -30.67 -4.74 -11.37
N VAL A 202 -30.45 -5.34 -12.55
CA VAL A 202 -29.85 -6.68 -12.63
C VAL A 202 -28.39 -6.67 -12.18
N ARG A 203 -27.63 -5.60 -12.47
CA ARG A 203 -26.23 -5.51 -12.02
C ARG A 203 -26.17 -5.45 -10.49
N GLN A 204 -27.01 -4.66 -9.85
CA GLN A 204 -27.04 -4.53 -8.39
C GLN A 204 -27.53 -5.82 -7.70
N ILE A 205 -28.59 -6.45 -8.23
CA ILE A 205 -29.10 -7.72 -7.70
C ILE A 205 -28.03 -8.82 -7.80
N MET A 206 -27.41 -8.96 -8.98
CA MET A 206 -26.39 -10.00 -9.21
C MET A 206 -25.12 -9.73 -8.41
N LEU A 207 -24.70 -8.47 -8.25
CA LEU A 207 -23.58 -8.10 -7.38
C LEU A 207 -23.88 -8.47 -5.92
N THR A 208 -25.06 -8.14 -5.43
CA THR A 208 -25.48 -8.45 -4.06
C THR A 208 -25.49 -9.96 -3.83
N GLU A 209 -26.07 -10.73 -4.76
CA GLU A 209 -26.10 -12.18 -4.65
C GLU A 209 -24.69 -12.79 -4.70
N CYS A 210 -23.88 -12.37 -5.68
CA CYS A 210 -22.51 -12.88 -5.83
C CYS A 210 -21.62 -12.55 -4.62
N ARG A 211 -21.79 -11.36 -4.03
CA ARG A 211 -21.09 -11.00 -2.79
C ARG A 211 -21.51 -11.87 -1.63
N ARG A 212 -22.78 -12.29 -1.57
CA ARG A 212 -23.36 -13.09 -0.51
C ARG A 212 -23.03 -14.58 -0.59
N SER A 213 -23.21 -15.19 -1.76
CA SER A 213 -23.11 -16.64 -1.96
C SER A 213 -21.98 -17.08 -2.88
N GLY A 214 -21.29 -16.13 -3.53
CA GLY A 214 -20.20 -16.44 -4.45
C GLY A 214 -19.05 -17.16 -3.76
N THR A 215 -18.41 -18.06 -4.49
CA THR A 215 -17.22 -18.78 -4.04
C THR A 215 -16.08 -18.62 -5.05
N ILE A 216 -14.87 -18.52 -4.53
CA ILE A 216 -13.63 -18.53 -5.30
C ILE A 216 -12.98 -19.88 -5.09
N SER A 217 -12.79 -20.63 -6.16
CA SER A 217 -12.07 -21.90 -6.18
C SER A 217 -10.72 -21.73 -6.86
N CYS A 218 -9.75 -22.54 -6.45
CA CYS A 218 -8.48 -22.62 -7.17
C CYS A 218 -8.02 -24.07 -7.34
N ALA A 219 -7.34 -24.29 -8.45
CA ALA A 219 -6.69 -25.56 -8.78
C ALA A 219 -5.24 -25.29 -9.16
N LEU A 220 -4.35 -26.26 -8.91
CA LEU A 220 -2.99 -26.20 -9.42
C LEU A 220 -3.01 -26.24 -10.94
N ALA A 221 -2.13 -25.46 -11.57
CA ALA A 221 -1.91 -25.57 -13.00
C ALA A 221 -1.23 -26.91 -13.31
N GLY A 222 -1.67 -27.57 -14.38
CA GLY A 222 -1.05 -28.82 -14.86
C GLY A 222 0.19 -28.57 -15.72
N GLU A 223 0.32 -27.38 -16.29
CA GLU A 223 1.39 -27.00 -17.22
C GLU A 223 1.92 -25.60 -16.88
N PRO A 224 3.20 -25.31 -17.22
CA PRO A 224 3.78 -23.99 -17.08
C PRO A 224 2.99 -22.90 -17.81
N GLY A 225 3.00 -21.70 -17.25
CA GLY A 225 2.33 -20.55 -17.83
C GLY A 225 2.69 -19.26 -17.11
N GLY A 226 2.19 -18.13 -17.60
CA GLY A 226 2.43 -16.83 -16.97
C GLY A 226 3.92 -16.52 -16.85
N LYS A 227 4.35 -16.03 -15.68
CA LYS A 227 5.76 -15.70 -15.41
C LYS A 227 6.63 -16.93 -15.16
N SER A 228 6.05 -18.07 -14.80
CA SER A 228 6.77 -19.34 -14.63
C SER A 228 6.68 -20.19 -15.89
N ALA A 229 7.09 -19.63 -17.04
CA ALA A 229 7.05 -20.34 -18.32
C ALA A 229 8.11 -21.44 -18.43
N ASN A 230 9.19 -21.35 -17.64
CA ASN A 230 10.23 -22.38 -17.57
C ASN A 230 9.87 -23.47 -16.53
N SER A 231 10.13 -24.74 -16.84
CA SER A 231 9.82 -25.90 -16.00
C SER A 231 10.40 -25.81 -14.59
N ASP A 232 11.65 -25.37 -14.45
CA ASP A 232 12.31 -25.33 -13.14
C ASP A 232 11.69 -24.27 -12.23
N SER A 233 11.41 -23.09 -12.79
CA SER A 233 10.72 -22.02 -12.09
C SER A 233 9.29 -22.42 -11.72
N PHE A 234 8.61 -23.13 -12.61
CA PHE A 234 7.27 -23.62 -12.41
C PHE A 234 7.21 -24.61 -11.26
N GLU A 235 8.08 -25.63 -11.26
CA GLU A 235 8.04 -26.67 -10.22
C GLU A 235 8.44 -26.11 -8.84
N LYS A 236 9.43 -25.20 -8.80
CA LYS A 236 9.78 -24.48 -7.57
C LYS A 236 8.60 -23.65 -7.05
N ASN A 237 7.99 -22.84 -7.91
CA ASN A 237 6.88 -21.98 -7.52
C ASN A 237 5.65 -22.80 -7.13
N LYS A 238 5.34 -23.85 -7.88
CA LYS A 238 4.21 -24.74 -7.62
C LYS A 238 4.23 -25.31 -6.20
N LYS A 239 5.39 -25.74 -5.69
CA LYS A 239 5.55 -26.18 -4.28
C LYS A 239 5.10 -25.13 -3.26
N HIS A 240 5.41 -23.85 -3.49
CA HIS A 240 4.97 -22.77 -2.61
C HIS A 240 3.45 -22.55 -2.63
N PHE A 241 2.75 -22.96 -3.70
CA PHE A 241 1.31 -22.78 -3.86
C PHE A 241 0.49 -24.07 -3.71
N GLU A 242 1.10 -25.23 -3.44
CA GLU A 242 0.41 -26.51 -3.29
C GLU A 242 -0.73 -26.46 -2.27
N TRP A 243 -0.52 -25.78 -1.14
CA TRP A 243 -1.52 -25.65 -0.08
C TRP A 243 -2.83 -25.00 -0.54
N TYR A 244 -2.80 -24.22 -1.62
CA TYR A 244 -4.00 -23.60 -2.18
C TYR A 244 -4.76 -24.57 -3.10
N GLY A 245 -4.08 -25.53 -3.73
CA GLY A 245 -4.68 -26.45 -4.70
C GLY A 245 -5.95 -27.15 -4.19
N GLY A 246 -7.05 -27.02 -4.92
CA GLY A 246 -8.34 -27.67 -4.60
C GLY A 246 -9.18 -26.96 -3.55
N LYS A 247 -8.72 -25.81 -3.02
CA LYS A 247 -9.47 -25.06 -2.02
C LYS A 247 -10.50 -24.13 -2.61
N VAL A 248 -11.52 -23.88 -1.79
CA VAL A 248 -12.66 -23.01 -2.10
C VAL A 248 -12.88 -22.07 -0.91
N TRP A 249 -13.03 -20.79 -1.20
CA TRP A 249 -13.34 -19.77 -0.20
C TRP A 249 -14.64 -19.03 -0.54
N PRO A 250 -15.52 -18.79 0.44
CA PRO A 250 -16.61 -17.84 0.28
C PRO A 250 -16.06 -16.43 0.03
N VAL A 251 -16.66 -15.69 -0.91
CA VAL A 251 -16.29 -14.29 -1.24
C VAL A 251 -16.31 -13.40 0.01
N GLN A 252 -17.29 -13.58 0.89
CA GLN A 252 -17.41 -12.80 2.13
C GLN A 252 -16.28 -13.06 3.14
N ARG A 253 -15.68 -14.25 3.14
CA ARG A 253 -14.80 -14.74 4.22
C ARG A 253 -13.34 -14.87 3.81
N ILE A 254 -13.00 -14.76 2.53
CA ILE A 254 -11.60 -14.86 2.09
C ILE A 254 -10.75 -13.73 2.70
N SER A 255 -9.63 -14.04 3.36
CA SER A 255 -8.75 -12.99 3.91
C SER A 255 -8.02 -12.23 2.78
N ALA A 256 -7.57 -11.00 3.07
CA ALA A 256 -6.80 -10.20 2.11
C ALA A 256 -5.53 -10.92 1.63
N HIS A 257 -4.75 -11.49 2.58
CA HIS A 257 -3.53 -12.21 2.25
C HIS A 257 -3.79 -13.46 1.40
N HIS A 258 -4.86 -14.22 1.66
CA HIS A 258 -5.22 -15.36 0.81
C HIS A 258 -5.61 -14.89 -0.60
N PHE A 259 -6.42 -13.84 -0.72
CA PHE A 259 -6.80 -13.33 -2.04
C PHE A 259 -5.58 -12.86 -2.85
N LEU A 260 -4.63 -12.15 -2.22
CA LEU A 260 -3.39 -11.73 -2.86
C LEU A 260 -2.50 -12.92 -3.25
N ALA A 261 -2.42 -13.95 -2.40
CA ALA A 261 -1.70 -15.18 -2.72
C ALA A 261 -2.29 -15.88 -3.95
N LEU A 262 -3.63 -15.99 -4.03
CA LEU A 262 -4.32 -16.56 -5.20
C LEU A 262 -4.02 -15.75 -6.47
N GLN A 263 -4.10 -14.42 -6.39
CA GLN A 263 -3.82 -13.57 -7.54
C GLN A 263 -2.36 -13.69 -7.99
N ARG A 264 -1.41 -13.79 -7.05
CA ARG A 264 0.00 -14.01 -7.35
C ARG A 264 0.19 -15.36 -8.04
N GLY A 265 -0.32 -16.45 -7.46
CA GLY A 265 -0.21 -17.78 -8.06
C GLY A 265 -0.84 -17.87 -9.45
N GLU A 266 -1.94 -17.14 -9.69
CA GLU A 266 -2.55 -17.02 -11.02
C GLU A 266 -1.63 -16.26 -12.00
N SER A 267 -1.02 -15.14 -11.57
CA SER A 267 -0.09 -14.36 -12.42
C SER A 267 1.22 -15.09 -12.71
N GLU A 268 1.69 -15.90 -11.77
CA GLU A 268 2.85 -16.78 -11.93
C GLU A 268 2.53 -18.00 -12.80
N GLY A 269 1.24 -18.26 -13.09
CA GLY A 269 0.76 -19.37 -13.91
C GLY A 269 0.73 -20.73 -13.21
N VAL A 270 0.90 -20.77 -11.88
CA VAL A 270 0.90 -22.00 -11.07
C VAL A 270 -0.47 -22.33 -10.46
N LEU A 271 -1.40 -21.36 -10.44
CA LEU A 271 -2.79 -21.55 -10.03
C LEU A 271 -3.77 -21.15 -11.15
N LYS A 272 -4.89 -21.88 -11.24
CA LYS A 272 -6.09 -21.48 -11.99
C LYS A 272 -7.15 -21.05 -10.99
N VAL A 273 -7.49 -19.76 -10.94
CA VAL A 273 -8.45 -19.20 -9.98
C VAL A 273 -9.75 -18.87 -10.69
N LYS A 274 -10.87 -19.42 -10.22
CA LYS A 274 -12.20 -19.22 -10.82
C LYS A 274 -13.23 -18.84 -9.77
N MET A 275 -14.21 -18.05 -10.17
CA MET A 275 -15.45 -17.90 -9.40
C MET A 275 -16.46 -18.92 -9.92
N ALA A 276 -17.07 -19.68 -9.01
CA ALA A 276 -18.04 -20.70 -9.40
C ALA A 276 -19.36 -20.05 -9.82
N GLU A 277 -19.90 -20.46 -10.97
CA GLU A 277 -21.28 -20.13 -11.35
C GLU A 277 -22.24 -21.01 -10.56
N SER A 278 -23.19 -20.41 -9.85
CA SER A 278 -24.20 -21.16 -9.10
C SER A 278 -25.53 -21.22 -9.86
N ASN A 279 -26.31 -22.28 -9.68
CA ASN A 279 -27.70 -22.33 -10.18
C ASN A 279 -28.53 -21.19 -9.59
N ARG A 280 -28.21 -20.76 -8.36
CA ARG A 280 -28.86 -19.65 -7.69
C ARG A 280 -28.70 -18.33 -8.44
N ASP A 281 -27.53 -18.06 -9.02
CA ASP A 281 -27.29 -16.88 -9.84
C ASP A 281 -28.23 -16.86 -11.06
N LYS A 282 -28.42 -18.03 -11.70
CA LYS A 282 -29.35 -18.17 -12.83
C LYS A 282 -30.79 -17.96 -12.38
N ASP A 283 -31.21 -18.57 -11.27
CA ASP A 283 -32.56 -18.45 -10.74
C ASP A 283 -32.91 -16.99 -10.42
N VAL A 284 -31.99 -16.27 -9.78
CA VAL A 284 -32.12 -14.84 -9.46
C VAL A 284 -32.23 -14.00 -10.74
N PHE A 285 -31.36 -14.26 -11.72
CA PHE A 285 -31.39 -13.56 -13.00
C PHE A 285 -32.72 -13.79 -13.75
N PHE A 286 -33.17 -15.04 -13.89
CA PHE A 286 -34.39 -15.35 -14.62
C PHE A 286 -35.66 -14.92 -13.89
N ALA A 287 -35.66 -14.92 -12.55
CA ALA A 287 -36.74 -14.33 -11.76
C ALA A 287 -36.85 -12.81 -12.00
N TRP A 288 -35.72 -12.10 -12.05
CA TRP A 288 -35.69 -10.69 -12.42
C TRP A 288 -36.16 -10.48 -13.87
N ALA A 289 -35.65 -11.27 -14.82
CA ALA A 289 -35.99 -11.13 -16.23
C ALA A 289 -37.50 -11.29 -16.49
N ARG A 290 -38.16 -12.28 -15.87
CA ARG A 290 -39.63 -12.48 -15.96
C ARG A 290 -40.45 -11.34 -15.38
N ARG A 291 -39.91 -10.66 -14.36
CA ARG A 291 -40.54 -9.48 -13.76
C ARG A 291 -40.36 -8.25 -14.67
N LYS A 292 -39.15 -8.06 -15.20
CA LYS A 292 -38.76 -6.88 -15.96
C LYS A 292 -39.31 -6.86 -17.39
N PHE A 293 -39.24 -8.00 -18.08
CA PHE A 293 -39.55 -8.12 -19.50
C PHE A 293 -40.82 -8.94 -19.69
N TYR A 294 -41.89 -8.30 -20.17
CA TYR A 294 -43.14 -9.01 -20.46
C TYR A 294 -42.96 -10.15 -21.46
N GLY A 295 -42.07 -9.97 -22.45
CA GLY A 295 -41.76 -11.00 -23.44
C GLY A 295 -41.18 -12.27 -22.83
N ALA A 296 -40.51 -12.20 -21.67
CA ALA A 296 -40.01 -13.36 -20.95
C ALA A 296 -41.13 -14.24 -20.34
N ARG A 297 -42.40 -13.81 -20.44
CA ARG A 297 -43.59 -14.59 -20.06
C ARG A 297 -44.19 -15.36 -21.25
N ARG A 298 -43.70 -15.14 -22.46
CA ARG A 298 -44.11 -15.86 -23.66
C ARG A 298 -43.78 -17.35 -23.52
N PRO A 299 -44.65 -18.27 -23.99
CA PRO A 299 -44.33 -19.70 -24.00
C PRO A 299 -43.04 -19.97 -24.78
N THR A 300 -42.12 -20.71 -24.17
CA THR A 300 -40.86 -21.14 -24.80
C THR A 300 -41.06 -22.09 -25.96
N SER A 301 -42.26 -22.67 -26.11
CA SER A 301 -42.66 -23.48 -27.27
C SER A 301 -42.85 -22.68 -28.56
N SER A 302 -43.01 -21.35 -28.48
CA SER A 302 -43.06 -20.49 -29.66
C SER A 302 -41.65 -20.17 -30.18
N VAL A 303 -41.49 -20.03 -31.50
CA VAL A 303 -40.18 -19.69 -32.11
C VAL A 303 -39.59 -18.41 -31.53
N ALA A 304 -40.42 -17.38 -31.33
CA ALA A 304 -40.00 -16.14 -30.70
C ALA A 304 -39.64 -16.34 -29.21
N GLY A 305 -40.36 -17.19 -28.49
CA GLY A 305 -40.07 -17.52 -27.09
C GLY A 305 -38.75 -18.28 -26.93
N GLU A 306 -38.49 -19.26 -27.79
CA GLU A 306 -37.22 -20.00 -27.82
C GLU A 306 -36.04 -19.07 -28.13
N LEU A 307 -36.21 -18.18 -29.12
CA LEU A 307 -35.20 -17.18 -29.47
C LEU A 307 -34.91 -16.24 -28.30
N LEU A 308 -35.94 -15.71 -27.64
CA LEU A 308 -35.77 -14.85 -26.47
C LEU A 308 -35.07 -15.59 -25.33
N GLN A 309 -35.44 -16.85 -25.08
CA GLN A 309 -34.80 -17.67 -24.06
C GLN A 309 -33.30 -17.83 -24.33
N LYS A 310 -32.90 -18.10 -25.59
CA LYS A 310 -31.48 -18.12 -25.99
C LYS A 310 -30.79 -16.78 -25.74
N CYS A 311 -31.45 -15.66 -26.05
CA CYS A 311 -30.92 -14.32 -25.79
C CYS A 311 -30.70 -14.09 -24.29
N LEU A 312 -31.68 -14.46 -23.46
CA LEU A 312 -31.63 -14.27 -22.00
C LEU A 312 -30.60 -15.19 -21.34
N GLU A 313 -30.40 -16.41 -21.82
CA GLU A 313 -29.33 -17.30 -21.36
C GLU A 313 -27.93 -16.73 -21.64
N GLU A 314 -27.72 -16.17 -22.83
CA GLU A 314 -26.47 -15.50 -23.17
C GLU A 314 -26.27 -14.23 -22.33
N ALA A 315 -27.34 -13.45 -22.13
CA ALA A 315 -27.32 -12.29 -21.26
C ALA A 315 -26.96 -12.67 -19.83
N CYS A 316 -27.54 -13.75 -19.30
CA CYS A 316 -27.24 -14.29 -17.97
C CYS A 316 -25.74 -14.60 -17.83
N LYS A 317 -25.16 -15.39 -18.74
CA LYS A 317 -23.74 -15.75 -18.72
C LYS A 317 -22.84 -14.51 -18.71
N GLN A 318 -23.18 -13.54 -19.54
CA GLN A 318 -22.38 -12.33 -19.73
C GLN A 318 -22.55 -11.33 -18.56
N VAL A 319 -23.71 -11.29 -17.89
CA VAL A 319 -23.94 -10.56 -16.63
C VAL A 319 -23.18 -11.23 -15.47
N VAL A 320 -23.26 -12.55 -15.32
CA VAL A 320 -22.52 -13.31 -14.29
C VAL A 320 -21.00 -13.08 -14.45
N ARG A 321 -20.47 -13.19 -15.66
CA ARG A 321 -19.05 -12.94 -15.93
C ARG A 321 -18.60 -11.53 -15.54
N ARG A 322 -19.39 -10.49 -15.87
CA ARG A 322 -19.08 -9.11 -15.46
C ARG A 322 -19.18 -8.91 -13.95
N THR A 323 -20.13 -9.58 -13.30
CA THR A 323 -20.31 -9.58 -11.85
C THR A 323 -19.09 -10.19 -11.17
N HIS A 324 -18.64 -11.37 -11.61
CA HIS A 324 -17.42 -12.01 -11.11
C HIS A 324 -16.19 -11.10 -11.25
N ALA A 325 -16.01 -10.48 -12.43
CA ALA A 325 -14.89 -9.56 -12.65
C ALA A 325 -14.94 -8.34 -11.70
N THR A 326 -16.14 -7.84 -11.40
CA THR A 326 -16.34 -6.71 -10.49
C THR A 326 -16.08 -7.10 -9.04
N VAL A 327 -16.63 -8.22 -8.57
CA VAL A 327 -16.36 -8.76 -7.23
C VAL A 327 -14.87 -9.02 -7.02
N ARG A 328 -14.16 -9.60 -8.01
CA ARG A 328 -12.71 -9.79 -7.93
C ARG A 328 -11.95 -8.47 -7.86
N ARG A 329 -12.39 -7.43 -8.60
CA ARG A 329 -11.78 -6.10 -8.55
C ARG A 329 -11.98 -5.46 -7.18
N ASP A 330 -13.15 -5.60 -6.59
CA ASP A 330 -13.50 -5.09 -5.27
C ASP A 330 -12.69 -5.79 -4.17
N LEU A 331 -12.58 -7.12 -4.23
CA LEU A 331 -11.72 -7.90 -3.34
C LEU A 331 -10.25 -7.48 -3.46
N LYS A 332 -9.75 -7.26 -4.68
CA LYS A 332 -8.40 -6.76 -4.93
C LYS A 332 -8.17 -5.40 -4.28
N LYS A 333 -9.06 -4.44 -4.51
CA LYS A 333 -8.97 -3.10 -3.93
C LYS A 333 -8.97 -3.17 -2.39
N SER A 334 -9.87 -3.96 -1.81
CA SER A 334 -9.94 -4.13 -0.36
C SER A 334 -8.68 -4.79 0.21
N ALA A 335 -8.16 -5.82 -0.44
CA ALA A 335 -6.95 -6.50 0.00
C ALA A 335 -5.72 -5.60 -0.08
N ILE A 336 -5.59 -4.81 -1.14
CA ILE A 336 -4.52 -3.80 -1.28
C ILE A 336 -4.62 -2.74 -0.18
N LYS A 337 -5.81 -2.23 0.13
CA LYS A 337 -6.01 -1.26 1.22
C LYS A 337 -5.58 -1.82 2.58
N GLU A 338 -5.92 -3.08 2.87
CA GLU A 338 -5.50 -3.75 4.11
C GLU A 338 -3.97 -3.92 4.15
N SER A 339 -3.34 -4.35 3.04
CA SER A 339 -1.89 -4.45 2.93
C SER A 339 -1.18 -3.11 3.10
N LEU A 340 -1.68 -2.04 2.49
CA LEU A 340 -1.08 -0.71 2.61
C LEU A 340 -1.14 -0.18 4.04
N ALA A 341 -2.18 -0.48 4.82
CA ALA A 341 -2.25 -0.12 6.23
C ALA A 341 -1.14 -0.82 7.05
N VAL A 342 -0.93 -2.11 6.82
CA VAL A 342 0.17 -2.87 7.44
C VAL A 342 1.53 -2.32 7.02
N PHE A 343 1.71 -2.05 5.72
CA PHE A 343 2.97 -1.51 5.19
C PHE A 343 3.28 -0.13 5.74
N ALA A 344 2.27 0.73 5.89
CA ALA A 344 2.42 2.05 6.47
C ALA A 344 2.85 1.97 7.94
N HIS A 345 2.24 1.08 8.71
CA HIS A 345 2.63 0.80 10.09
C HIS A 345 4.08 0.31 10.17
N ASN A 346 4.45 -0.72 9.41
CA ASN A 346 5.81 -1.26 9.41
C ASN A 346 6.84 -0.21 8.99
N LEU A 347 6.57 0.54 7.92
CA LEU A 347 7.47 1.59 7.45
C LEU A 347 7.68 2.67 8.50
N ARG A 348 6.63 3.10 9.19
CA ARG A 348 6.74 4.08 10.28
C ARG A 348 7.71 3.61 11.36
N HIS A 349 7.56 2.36 11.81
CA HIS A 349 8.41 1.81 12.87
C HIS A 349 9.85 1.57 12.41
N ILE A 350 10.07 1.19 11.15
CA ILE A 350 11.41 1.08 10.57
C ILE A 350 12.10 2.45 10.52
N LEU A 351 11.39 3.50 10.08
CA LEU A 351 11.98 4.84 9.94
C LEU A 351 12.24 5.53 11.28
N LEU A 352 11.46 5.20 12.31
CA LEU A 352 11.56 5.80 13.63
C LEU A 352 12.39 4.99 14.62
N GLN A 353 13.11 3.96 14.18
CA GLN A 353 14.09 3.29 15.03
C GLN A 353 15.09 4.31 15.60
N ARG A 354 15.54 4.07 16.82
CA ARG A 354 16.43 4.99 17.54
C ARG A 354 17.78 5.09 16.82
N PRO A 355 18.27 6.31 16.52
CA PRO A 355 19.60 6.51 15.97
C PRO A 355 20.68 6.19 17.00
N MET A 356 21.75 5.53 16.57
CA MET A 356 22.90 5.24 17.43
C MET A 356 23.95 6.34 17.30
N ARG A 357 24.06 7.18 18.34
CA ARG A 357 25.05 8.28 18.41
C ARG A 357 26.43 7.74 18.77
N ASP A 358 27.47 8.43 18.31
CA ASP A 358 28.89 8.18 18.63
C ASP A 358 29.39 6.76 18.25
N ALA A 359 28.67 6.08 17.36
CA ALA A 359 29.02 4.75 16.89
C ALA A 359 30.02 4.83 15.73
N ARG A 360 31.20 4.24 15.94
CA ARG A 360 32.20 3.98 14.90
C ARG A 360 32.08 2.52 14.51
N ILE A 361 31.66 2.27 13.29
CA ILE A 361 31.06 0.98 12.88
C ILE A 361 31.96 0.26 11.89
N LEU A 362 32.19 -1.04 12.10
CA LEU A 362 32.57 -1.96 11.03
C LEU A 362 31.31 -2.56 10.41
N ALA A 363 30.91 -2.08 9.24
CA ALA A 363 29.75 -2.60 8.52
C ALA A 363 30.17 -3.74 7.58
N MET A 364 29.49 -4.87 7.66
CA MET A 364 29.80 -6.09 6.91
C MET A 364 28.58 -6.49 6.08
N ASP A 365 28.75 -6.57 4.77
CA ASP A 365 27.78 -7.09 3.80
C ASP A 365 28.17 -8.53 3.42
N PRO A 366 27.51 -9.56 4.00
CA PRO A 366 27.90 -10.95 3.84
C PRO A 366 27.73 -11.47 2.41
N GLY A 367 28.53 -12.49 2.09
CA GLY A 367 28.42 -13.18 0.81
C GLY A 367 29.39 -14.35 0.71
N PHE A 368 28.97 -15.41 0.03
CA PHE A 368 29.83 -16.57 -0.22
C PHE A 368 30.83 -16.28 -1.36
N LYS A 369 30.34 -16.27 -2.61
CA LYS A 369 31.19 -16.23 -3.80
C LYS A 369 31.91 -14.89 -3.99
N MET A 370 31.23 -13.79 -3.68
CA MET A 370 31.79 -12.43 -3.80
C MET A 370 32.52 -11.98 -2.53
N GLY A 371 32.61 -12.85 -1.52
CA GLY A 371 33.14 -12.52 -0.20
C GLY A 371 32.24 -11.61 0.63
N VAL A 372 32.76 -11.28 1.81
CA VAL A 372 32.17 -10.37 2.79
C VAL A 372 32.80 -9.01 2.60
N LYS A 373 31.98 -8.01 2.24
CA LYS A 373 32.46 -6.65 2.00
C LYS A 373 32.37 -5.88 3.30
N CYS A 374 33.49 -5.38 3.77
CA CYS A 374 33.64 -4.67 5.02
C CYS A 374 33.93 -3.20 4.77
N VAL A 375 33.25 -2.32 5.49
CA VAL A 375 33.48 -0.87 5.46
C VAL A 375 33.54 -0.35 6.89
N ALA A 376 34.67 0.28 7.24
CA ALA A 376 34.78 1.02 8.49
C ALA A 376 34.19 2.43 8.31
N LEU A 377 33.29 2.82 9.20
CA LEU A 377 32.61 4.10 9.24
C LEU A 377 32.97 4.88 10.50
N ASP A 378 33.17 6.18 10.36
CA ASP A 378 33.24 7.10 11.50
C ASP A 378 31.84 7.36 12.10
N GLU A 379 31.80 8.13 13.19
CA GLU A 379 30.59 8.53 13.90
C GLU A 379 29.58 9.33 13.06
N ASN A 380 30.02 9.92 11.96
CA ASN A 380 29.18 10.65 11.00
C ASN A 380 28.80 9.80 9.78
N GLY A 381 29.21 8.53 9.74
CA GLY A 381 28.99 7.63 8.61
C GLY A 381 29.93 7.90 7.42
N GLY A 382 31.04 8.59 7.62
CA GLY A 382 32.12 8.75 6.64
C GLY A 382 32.92 7.46 6.47
N VAL A 383 33.33 7.14 5.24
CA VAL A 383 34.08 5.91 4.93
C VAL A 383 35.56 6.09 5.30
N ILE A 384 36.06 5.26 6.21
CA ILE A 384 37.47 5.26 6.67
C ILE A 384 38.30 4.26 5.87
N ALA A 385 37.81 3.03 5.76
CA ALA A 385 38.53 1.93 5.12
C ALA A 385 37.55 0.92 4.53
N CYS A 386 37.99 0.23 3.48
CA CYS A 386 37.25 -0.86 2.83
C CYS A 386 38.12 -2.12 2.80
N PHE A 387 37.49 -3.28 2.92
CA PHE A 387 38.14 -4.58 2.85
C PHE A 387 37.15 -5.62 2.32
N CYS A 388 37.64 -6.64 1.63
CA CYS A 388 36.82 -7.75 1.18
C CYS A 388 37.60 -9.06 1.30
N CYS A 389 36.99 -10.08 1.90
CA CYS A 389 37.57 -11.43 1.96
C CYS A 389 36.48 -12.50 1.91
N THR A 390 36.86 -13.70 1.48
CA THR A 390 35.94 -14.86 1.44
C THR A 390 35.91 -15.58 2.79
N LEU A 391 34.80 -16.25 3.11
CA LEU A 391 34.65 -17.07 4.32
C LEU A 391 35.64 -18.25 4.40
N SER A 392 36.30 -18.62 3.31
CA SER A 392 37.40 -19.60 3.32
C SER A 392 38.67 -19.05 3.96
N LYS A 393 38.83 -17.73 4.06
CA LYS A 393 39.99 -17.06 4.64
C LYS A 393 39.64 -16.45 6.01
N LYS A 394 39.09 -17.27 6.91
CA LYS A 394 38.61 -16.82 8.22
C LYS A 394 39.70 -16.09 9.00
N ASP A 395 40.93 -16.60 9.02
CA ASP A 395 42.02 -15.99 9.78
C ASP A 395 42.38 -14.57 9.28
N GLU A 396 42.36 -14.35 7.97
CA GLU A 396 42.55 -13.02 7.38
C GLU A 396 41.44 -12.05 7.82
N MET A 397 40.19 -12.54 7.87
CA MET A 397 39.05 -11.77 8.39
C MET A 397 39.20 -11.45 9.88
N LYS A 398 39.58 -12.43 10.71
CA LYS A 398 39.80 -12.24 12.15
C LYS A 398 40.93 -11.23 12.42
N GLU A 399 41.98 -11.26 11.60
CA GLU A 399 43.08 -10.32 11.70
C GLU A 399 42.66 -8.90 11.34
N TYR A 400 41.92 -8.76 10.23
CA TYR A 400 41.38 -7.46 9.83
C TYR A 400 40.41 -6.89 10.87
N ILE A 401 39.49 -7.69 11.41
CA ILE A 401 38.55 -7.26 12.46
C ILE A 401 39.33 -6.75 13.68
N GLY A 402 40.23 -7.57 14.23
CA GLY A 402 41.01 -7.20 15.42
C GLY A 402 41.85 -5.94 15.21
N GLY A 403 42.55 -5.85 14.07
CA GLY A 403 43.38 -4.69 13.73
C GLY A 403 42.57 -3.42 13.50
N SER A 404 41.42 -3.51 12.83
CA SER A 404 40.59 -2.34 12.50
C SER A 404 39.87 -1.79 13.73
N VAL A 405 39.36 -2.65 14.60
CA VAL A 405 38.68 -2.26 15.84
C VAL A 405 39.60 -1.38 16.70
N GLY A 406 40.83 -1.84 16.94
CA GLY A 406 41.80 -1.06 17.71
C GLY A 406 42.31 0.18 16.96
N LYS A 407 42.80 0.02 15.72
CA LYS A 407 43.42 1.11 14.96
C LYS A 407 42.48 2.26 14.62
N MET A 408 41.21 1.96 14.38
CA MET A 408 40.20 2.94 13.93
C MET A 408 39.22 3.32 15.03
N ASN A 409 39.43 2.85 16.28
CA ASN A 409 38.55 3.04 17.42
C ASN A 409 37.09 2.67 17.11
N LEU A 410 36.87 1.50 16.50
CA LEU A 410 35.51 1.03 16.21
C LEU A 410 34.90 0.44 17.48
N ASN A 411 33.68 0.81 17.80
CA ASN A 411 32.96 0.35 19.00
C ASN A 411 31.73 -0.51 18.68
N LYS A 412 31.38 -0.66 17.39
CA LYS A 412 30.32 -1.54 16.91
C LYS A 412 30.71 -2.30 15.65
N ILE A 413 30.21 -3.53 15.49
CA ILE A 413 30.24 -4.31 14.25
C ILE A 413 28.79 -4.56 13.82
N VAL A 414 28.48 -4.31 12.56
CA VAL A 414 27.12 -4.43 12.03
C VAL A 414 27.14 -5.35 10.82
N ILE A 415 26.33 -6.42 10.85
CA ILE A 415 26.32 -7.48 9.84
C ILE A 415 24.97 -7.45 9.13
N GLY A 416 24.97 -7.35 7.79
CA GLY A 416 23.75 -7.49 6.99
C GLY A 416 23.12 -8.87 7.18
N ASN A 417 21.80 -8.94 7.27
CA ASN A 417 21.07 -10.17 7.53
C ASN A 417 20.80 -11.03 6.28
N GLY A 418 21.67 -10.92 5.27
CA GLY A 418 21.57 -11.68 4.03
C GLY A 418 22.27 -13.02 4.04
N THR A 419 22.66 -13.42 2.84
CA THR A 419 23.30 -14.71 2.58
C THR A 419 24.66 -14.79 3.26
N ALA A 420 24.87 -15.86 4.04
CA ALA A 420 26.06 -16.11 4.87
C ALA A 420 26.19 -15.23 6.13
N SER A 421 25.14 -14.51 6.51
CA SER A 421 25.15 -13.67 7.73
C SER A 421 25.43 -14.46 9.01
N GLY A 422 24.86 -15.66 9.14
CA GLY A 422 25.14 -16.57 10.27
C GLY A 422 26.62 -16.95 10.36
N ASP A 423 27.21 -17.42 9.26
CA ASP A 423 28.64 -17.79 9.21
C ASP A 423 29.56 -16.60 9.56
N VAL A 424 29.22 -15.40 9.07
CA VAL A 424 29.96 -14.18 9.38
C VAL A 424 29.80 -13.80 10.85
N ALA A 425 28.60 -13.91 11.40
CA ALA A 425 28.33 -13.65 12.81
C ALA A 425 29.13 -14.59 13.73
N ASP A 426 29.27 -15.86 13.37
CA ASP A 426 30.09 -16.82 14.12
C ASP A 426 31.58 -16.43 14.10
N VAL A 427 32.11 -16.02 12.95
CA VAL A 427 33.49 -15.54 12.84
C VAL A 427 33.70 -14.27 13.67
N VAL A 428 32.77 -13.31 13.59
CA VAL A 428 32.83 -12.07 14.37
C VAL A 428 32.80 -12.37 15.87
N ALA A 429 31.84 -13.18 16.32
CA ALA A 429 31.70 -13.53 17.73
C ALA A 429 32.91 -14.30 18.27
N ALA A 430 33.45 -15.24 17.50
CA ALA A 430 34.70 -15.92 17.83
C ALA A 430 35.86 -14.93 17.95
N THR A 431 35.99 -13.98 17.02
CA THR A 431 37.05 -12.97 17.04
C THR A 431 36.97 -12.06 18.26
N ILE A 432 35.76 -11.59 18.61
CA ILE A 432 35.53 -10.74 19.79
C ILE A 432 36.00 -11.46 21.05
N LYS A 433 35.62 -12.74 21.19
CA LYS A 433 35.99 -13.57 22.34
C LYS A 433 37.49 -13.89 22.37
N GLU A 434 38.06 -14.36 21.26
CA GLU A 434 39.46 -14.78 21.15
C GLU A 434 40.44 -13.62 21.38
N LYS A 435 40.11 -12.43 20.88
CA LYS A 435 40.96 -11.23 20.98
C LYS A 435 40.55 -10.28 22.11
N ASN A 436 39.56 -10.65 22.93
CA ASN A 436 39.02 -9.85 24.03
C ASN A 436 38.70 -8.39 23.61
N LEU A 437 38.01 -8.23 22.48
CA LEU A 437 37.71 -6.92 21.90
C LEU A 437 36.56 -6.26 22.66
N SER A 438 36.72 -4.99 23.04
CA SER A 438 35.66 -4.15 23.62
C SER A 438 34.71 -3.62 22.53
N VAL A 439 34.06 -4.53 21.80
CA VAL A 439 33.18 -4.22 20.68
C VAL A 439 31.93 -5.11 20.73
N GLU A 440 30.79 -4.55 20.35
CA GLU A 440 29.52 -5.28 20.25
C GLU A 440 29.16 -5.50 18.79
N TYR A 441 28.47 -6.59 18.50
CA TYR A 441 27.98 -6.86 17.15
C TYR A 441 26.47 -7.03 17.07
N ALA A 442 25.87 -6.59 15.97
CA ALA A 442 24.46 -6.83 15.68
C ALA A 442 24.26 -7.30 14.23
N ILE A 443 23.26 -8.14 14.05
CA ILE A 443 22.70 -8.45 12.73
C ILE A 443 21.59 -7.44 12.46
N VAL A 444 21.61 -6.82 11.28
CA VAL A 444 20.66 -5.76 10.88
C VAL A 444 20.11 -6.02 9.49
N SER A 445 18.98 -5.38 9.20
CA SER A 445 18.42 -5.38 7.85
C SER A 445 19.46 -5.01 6.80
N GLU A 446 19.60 -5.80 5.75
CA GLU A 446 20.22 -5.37 4.50
C GLU A 446 19.19 -5.02 3.42
N ALA A 447 17.89 -5.05 3.75
CA ALA A 447 16.82 -4.78 2.80
C ALA A 447 17.07 -3.44 2.09
N GLY A 448 17.07 -3.51 0.76
CA GLY A 448 17.31 -2.37 -0.12
C GLY A 448 18.76 -1.90 -0.25
N ALA A 449 19.72 -2.47 0.49
CA ALA A 449 21.14 -2.09 0.39
C ALA A 449 21.71 -2.35 -1.01
N SER A 450 21.33 -3.48 -1.62
CA SER A 450 21.71 -3.83 -3.00
C SER A 450 21.05 -2.94 -4.06
N VAL A 451 19.84 -2.44 -3.80
CA VAL A 451 19.15 -1.50 -4.69
C VAL A 451 19.78 -0.10 -4.56
N TYR A 452 20.12 0.30 -3.34
CA TYR A 452 20.85 1.53 -3.08
C TYR A 452 22.22 1.53 -3.76
N SER A 453 23.02 0.47 -3.64
CA SER A 453 24.42 0.46 -4.11
C SER A 453 24.59 0.78 -5.60
N VAL A 454 23.60 0.41 -6.42
CA VAL A 454 23.59 0.67 -7.88
C VAL A 454 22.72 1.87 -8.29
N SER A 455 22.05 2.51 -7.33
CA SER A 455 21.20 3.68 -7.58
C SER A 455 22.02 4.91 -7.98
N ASP A 456 21.37 5.85 -8.65
CA ASP A 456 21.99 7.13 -8.98
C ASP A 456 22.30 7.97 -7.74
N VAL A 457 21.52 7.79 -6.66
CA VAL A 457 21.79 8.39 -5.34
C VAL A 457 23.14 7.92 -4.79
N ALA A 458 23.42 6.62 -4.84
CA ALA A 458 24.70 6.11 -4.35
C ALA A 458 25.88 6.47 -5.27
N LYS A 459 25.64 6.62 -6.58
CA LYS A 459 26.66 7.14 -7.52
C LYS A 459 26.99 8.61 -7.25
N GLU A 460 25.98 9.42 -6.88
CA GLU A 460 26.15 10.82 -6.50
C GLU A 460 26.90 10.95 -5.16
N GLU A 461 26.52 10.16 -4.14
CA GLU A 461 27.19 10.18 -2.83
C GLU A 461 28.63 9.65 -2.90
N PHE A 462 28.87 8.62 -3.74
CA PHE A 462 30.17 7.95 -3.82
C PHE A 462 30.66 7.74 -5.27
N PRO A 463 31.09 8.80 -5.96
CA PRO A 463 31.53 8.71 -7.36
C PRO A 463 32.76 7.80 -7.53
N THR A 464 33.67 7.78 -6.54
CA THR A 464 34.95 7.07 -6.59
C THR A 464 34.98 5.76 -5.81
N LEU A 465 33.99 5.50 -4.94
CA LEU A 465 33.91 4.24 -4.20
C LEU A 465 33.38 3.14 -5.13
N ASP A 466 34.06 1.99 -5.12
CA ASP A 466 33.61 0.81 -5.85
C ASP A 466 32.15 0.47 -5.47
N PRO A 467 31.25 0.27 -6.44
CA PRO A 467 29.87 -0.13 -6.19
C PRO A 467 29.71 -1.30 -5.23
N MET A 468 30.68 -2.22 -5.17
CA MET A 468 30.62 -3.39 -4.28
C MET A 468 30.58 -3.02 -2.79
N TYR A 469 31.14 -1.89 -2.38
CA TYR A 469 31.18 -1.47 -0.97
C TYR A 469 29.99 -0.60 -0.54
N ARG A 470 29.24 -0.03 -1.49
CA ARG A 470 28.14 0.90 -1.20
C ARG A 470 26.99 0.23 -0.43
N GLY A 471 26.77 -1.07 -0.63
CA GLY A 471 25.81 -1.85 0.14
C GLY A 471 26.17 -1.90 1.63
N ALA A 472 27.43 -2.21 1.94
CA ALA A 472 27.96 -2.21 3.30
C ALA A 472 27.88 -0.83 3.96
N VAL A 473 28.15 0.25 3.21
CA VAL A 473 27.94 1.62 3.70
C VAL A 473 26.49 1.82 4.17
N SER A 474 25.51 1.40 3.37
CA SER A 474 24.09 1.53 3.73
C SER A 474 23.70 0.68 4.94
N ILE A 475 24.30 -0.50 5.10
CA ILE A 475 24.11 -1.38 6.26
C ILE A 475 24.63 -0.73 7.54
N GLY A 476 25.76 -0.01 7.49
CA GLY A 476 26.27 0.71 8.66
C GLY A 476 25.49 1.98 8.96
N ARG A 477 25.24 2.82 7.95
CA ARG A 477 24.56 4.11 8.12
C ARG A 477 23.13 4.01 8.63
N ARG A 478 22.41 2.92 8.32
CA ARG A 478 21.04 2.71 8.83
C ARG A 478 20.98 2.49 10.35
N VAL A 479 22.09 2.13 11.00
CA VAL A 479 22.15 2.05 12.47
C VAL A 479 22.46 3.43 13.07
N ILE A 480 23.33 4.21 12.42
CA ILE A 480 23.67 5.57 12.85
C ILE A 480 22.41 6.45 12.83
N ASP A 481 21.69 6.49 11.71
CA ASP A 481 20.39 7.16 11.62
C ASP A 481 19.48 6.46 10.59
N PRO A 482 18.56 5.60 11.04
CA PRO A 482 17.64 4.85 10.19
C PRO A 482 16.85 5.75 9.24
N LEU A 483 16.31 6.88 9.74
CA LEU A 483 15.50 7.79 8.94
C LEU A 483 16.32 8.40 7.81
N SER A 484 17.51 8.91 8.13
CA SER A 484 18.40 9.60 7.19
C SER A 484 18.91 8.69 6.08
N GLU A 485 19.15 7.41 6.37
CA GLU A 485 19.64 6.44 5.39
C GLU A 485 18.50 5.79 4.58
N LEU A 486 17.39 5.39 5.22
CA LEU A 486 16.35 4.61 4.54
C LEU A 486 15.48 5.43 3.60
N VAL A 487 15.40 6.76 3.75
CA VAL A 487 14.74 7.65 2.77
C VAL A 487 15.40 7.64 1.39
N LYS A 488 16.65 7.16 1.29
CA LYS A 488 17.38 6.99 0.03
C LYS A 488 16.98 5.71 -0.72
N VAL A 489 16.34 4.77 -0.04
CA VAL A 489 15.95 3.47 -0.58
C VAL A 489 14.51 3.56 -1.11
N PRO A 490 14.24 3.08 -2.34
CA PRO A 490 12.86 2.97 -2.82
C PRO A 490 12.01 2.12 -1.88
N VAL A 491 10.81 2.58 -1.55
CA VAL A 491 9.96 1.95 -0.52
C VAL A 491 9.64 0.48 -0.81
N ARG A 492 9.46 0.13 -2.09
CA ARG A 492 9.27 -1.26 -2.54
C ARG A 492 10.43 -2.19 -2.17
N SER A 493 11.63 -1.65 -1.97
CA SER A 493 12.85 -2.42 -1.69
C SER A 493 13.18 -2.52 -0.21
N MET A 494 12.42 -1.86 0.68
CA MET A 494 12.68 -1.83 2.12
C MET A 494 12.16 -3.07 2.89
N GLY A 495 11.45 -3.99 2.21
CA GLY A 495 10.97 -5.22 2.86
C GLY A 495 9.88 -4.98 3.91
N ILE A 496 8.92 -4.12 3.59
CA ILE A 496 7.89 -3.61 4.53
C ILE A 496 6.68 -4.54 4.69
N GLY A 497 6.57 -5.59 3.88
CA GLY A 497 5.58 -6.63 4.11
C GLY A 497 5.31 -7.55 2.91
N MET A 498 4.48 -8.57 3.17
CA MET A 498 4.14 -9.58 2.17
C MET A 498 3.35 -9.00 0.99
N TYR A 499 3.66 -9.46 -0.22
CA TYR A 499 3.00 -9.06 -1.46
C TYR A 499 3.20 -7.58 -1.86
N GLN A 500 4.16 -6.86 -1.27
CA GLN A 500 4.48 -5.47 -1.67
C GLN A 500 4.80 -5.32 -3.16
N HIS A 501 5.38 -6.36 -3.79
CA HIS A 501 5.69 -6.39 -5.22
C HIS A 501 4.47 -6.66 -6.11
N ASP A 502 3.35 -7.09 -5.53
CA ASP A 502 2.09 -7.35 -6.23
C ASP A 502 1.19 -6.10 -6.29
N ILE A 503 1.57 -5.03 -5.56
CA ILE A 503 0.91 -3.72 -5.57
C ILE A 503 1.60 -2.80 -6.59
N SER A 504 0.79 -1.99 -7.29
CA SER A 504 1.30 -1.04 -8.27
C SER A 504 2.22 -0.01 -7.61
N GLU A 505 3.26 0.42 -8.32
CA GLU A 505 4.26 1.33 -7.75
C GLU A 505 3.68 2.69 -7.40
N VAL A 506 2.77 3.17 -8.25
CA VAL A 506 2.09 4.45 -8.06
C VAL A 506 1.28 4.44 -6.76
N GLU A 507 0.55 3.35 -6.50
CA GLU A 507 -0.29 3.24 -5.31
C GLU A 507 0.54 3.06 -4.05
N LEU A 508 1.59 2.23 -4.11
CA LEU A 508 2.53 2.02 -3.00
C LEU A 508 3.25 3.31 -2.64
N THR A 509 3.84 4.00 -3.61
CA THR A 509 4.58 5.25 -3.42
C THR A 509 3.67 6.36 -2.91
N ARG A 510 2.47 6.51 -3.47
CA ARG A 510 1.50 7.53 -2.99
C ARG A 510 1.14 7.31 -1.53
N SER A 511 0.86 6.07 -1.13
CA SER A 511 0.44 5.77 0.23
C SER A 511 1.58 5.92 1.23
N LEU A 512 2.79 5.49 0.86
CA LEU A 512 3.90 5.38 1.80
C LEU A 512 4.78 6.62 1.87
N ASN A 513 4.81 7.47 0.83
CA ASN A 513 5.44 8.79 0.94
C ASN A 513 4.80 9.64 2.04
N ARG A 514 3.48 9.50 2.28
CA ARG A 514 2.79 10.16 3.39
C ARG A 514 3.39 9.77 4.74
N VAL A 515 3.76 8.49 4.91
CA VAL A 515 4.40 8.00 6.13
C VAL A 515 5.80 8.59 6.27
N VAL A 516 6.58 8.62 5.17
CA VAL A 516 7.91 9.23 5.15
C VAL A 516 7.85 10.70 5.55
N GLU A 517 6.96 11.47 4.93
CA GLU A 517 6.72 12.89 5.25
C GLU A 517 6.35 13.08 6.73
N SER A 518 5.44 12.23 7.25
CA SER A 518 5.03 12.28 8.66
C SER A 518 6.22 12.01 9.60
N CYS A 519 7.04 10.99 9.29
CA CYS A 519 8.21 10.65 10.11
C CYS A 519 9.25 11.76 10.10
N VAL A 520 9.56 12.32 8.91
CA VAL A 520 10.51 13.42 8.76
C VAL A 520 10.02 14.68 9.44
N ALA A 521 8.74 15.01 9.32
CA ALA A 521 8.16 16.14 10.02
C ALA A 521 8.16 15.92 11.54
N SER A 522 7.78 14.73 12.01
CA SER A 522 7.76 14.34 13.44
C SER A 522 9.11 14.48 14.09
N VAL A 523 10.17 13.98 13.43
CA VAL A 523 11.53 14.07 13.95
C VAL A 523 12.04 15.50 13.78
N GLY A 524 11.93 16.09 12.58
CA GLY A 524 12.56 17.36 12.21
C GLY A 524 14.02 17.16 11.79
N VAL A 525 14.56 18.09 10.98
CA VAL A 525 15.84 17.91 10.28
C VAL A 525 16.84 18.99 10.67
N ASN A 526 18.06 18.60 11.04
CA ASN A 526 19.14 19.57 11.25
C ASN A 526 19.78 19.98 9.92
N ALA A 527 19.44 21.18 9.42
CA ALA A 527 19.89 21.66 8.11
C ALA A 527 21.43 21.77 8.00
N MET A 528 22.13 21.91 9.12
CA MET A 528 23.60 22.05 9.14
C MET A 528 24.34 20.73 8.88
N VAL A 529 23.70 19.58 9.09
CA VAL A 529 24.40 18.27 8.97
C VAL A 529 23.62 17.24 8.15
N ALA A 530 22.30 17.39 8.01
CA ALA A 530 21.46 16.43 7.33
C ALA A 530 21.87 16.27 5.85
N ASN A 531 21.69 15.06 5.33
CA ASN A 531 21.85 14.80 3.91
C ASN A 531 20.71 15.47 3.11
N ARG A 532 20.95 15.71 1.82
CA ARG A 532 19.96 16.37 0.96
C ARG A 532 18.65 15.57 0.84
N TYR A 533 18.73 14.24 0.82
CA TYR A 533 17.61 13.37 0.53
C TYR A 533 16.55 13.38 1.64
N VAL A 534 16.96 13.49 2.91
CA VAL A 534 16.01 13.66 4.03
C VAL A 534 15.39 15.06 4.03
N MET A 535 16.15 16.10 3.67
CA MET A 535 15.61 17.47 3.52
C MET A 535 14.56 17.55 2.41
N GLU A 536 14.76 16.82 1.30
CA GLU A 536 13.80 16.71 0.20
C GLU A 536 12.46 16.04 0.61
N LYS A 537 12.41 15.37 1.77
CA LYS A 537 11.18 14.77 2.30
C LYS A 537 10.39 15.69 3.24
N ILE A 538 10.91 16.88 3.55
CA ILE A 538 10.15 17.87 4.32
C ILE A 538 9.02 18.41 3.41
N PRO A 539 7.76 18.32 3.84
CA PRO A 539 6.65 18.84 3.06
C PRO A 539 6.83 20.33 2.74
N GLY A 540 6.60 20.69 1.48
CA GLY A 540 6.76 22.07 1.00
C GLY A 540 8.17 22.45 0.57
N VAL A 541 9.17 21.59 0.79
CA VAL A 541 10.54 21.80 0.31
C VAL A 541 10.72 21.21 -1.08
N THR A 542 11.37 21.94 -1.98
CA THR A 542 11.70 21.48 -3.33
C THR A 542 13.19 21.15 -3.45
N LYS A 543 13.57 20.31 -4.42
CA LYS A 543 14.99 19.97 -4.69
C LYS A 543 15.87 21.21 -4.86
N ARG A 544 15.39 22.20 -5.63
CA ARG A 544 16.11 23.46 -5.86
C ARG A 544 16.35 24.22 -4.56
N MET A 545 15.40 24.22 -3.63
CA MET A 545 15.60 24.85 -2.33
C MET A 545 16.64 24.10 -1.51
N VAL A 546 16.62 22.77 -1.52
CA VAL A 546 17.64 21.96 -0.85
C VAL A 546 19.04 22.26 -1.39
N ASP A 547 19.20 22.39 -2.71
CA ASP A 547 20.48 22.78 -3.31
C ASP A 547 20.99 24.11 -2.75
N GLN A 548 20.09 25.10 -2.61
CA GLN A 548 20.45 26.40 -2.06
C GLN A 548 20.75 26.37 -0.55
N ILE A 549 20.04 25.54 0.23
CA ILE A 549 20.33 25.32 1.66
C ILE A 549 21.73 24.69 1.80
N VAL A 550 22.03 23.67 0.99
CA VAL A 550 23.32 22.99 0.99
C VAL A 550 24.44 23.97 0.61
N LEU A 551 24.25 24.81 -0.41
CA LEU A 551 25.21 25.86 -0.78
C LEU A 551 25.42 26.87 0.37
N ALA A 552 24.34 27.35 1.00
CA ALA A 552 24.43 28.27 2.14
C ALA A 552 25.18 27.65 3.34
N ARG A 553 24.95 26.37 3.60
CA ARG A 553 25.70 25.59 4.60
C ARG A 553 27.19 25.52 4.27
N HIS A 554 27.57 25.17 3.05
CA HIS A 554 28.98 25.10 2.64
C HIS A 554 29.68 26.47 2.73
N ALA A 555 28.94 27.56 2.47
CA ALA A 555 29.42 28.93 2.68
C ALA A 555 29.46 29.37 4.15
N LYS A 556 29.12 28.48 5.11
CA LYS A 556 29.01 28.76 6.56
C LYS A 556 28.04 29.90 6.89
N LYS A 557 26.99 30.09 6.08
CA LYS A 557 25.96 31.15 6.25
C LYS A 557 24.68 30.66 6.91
N LEU A 558 24.64 29.42 7.39
CA LEU A 558 23.43 28.78 7.91
C LEU A 558 23.64 28.36 9.38
N MET A 559 23.24 29.21 10.33
CA MET A 559 23.43 29.00 11.77
C MET A 559 22.12 28.99 12.57
N SER A 560 21.07 29.60 12.02
CA SER A 560 19.78 29.78 12.67
C SER A 560 18.63 29.56 11.69
N ARG A 561 17.40 29.49 12.21
CA ARG A 561 16.21 29.50 11.34
C ARG A 561 16.10 30.78 10.54
N GLU A 562 16.55 31.92 11.09
CA GLU A 562 16.48 33.21 10.39
C GLU A 562 17.31 33.19 9.09
N ASP A 563 18.43 32.47 9.08
CA ASP A 563 19.28 32.36 7.90
C ASP A 563 18.59 31.65 6.73
N LEU A 564 17.59 30.80 6.99
CA LEU A 564 16.80 30.17 5.93
C LEU A 564 16.06 31.22 5.08
N ARG A 565 15.60 32.33 5.66
CA ARG A 565 14.95 33.41 4.89
C ARG A 565 15.86 34.04 3.84
N ARG A 566 17.18 33.94 4.02
CA ARG A 566 18.19 34.47 3.08
C ARG A 566 18.51 33.51 1.95
N VAL A 567 18.01 32.27 2.00
CA VAL A 567 18.24 31.26 0.97
C VAL A 567 17.40 31.59 -0.27
N PRO A 568 18.00 31.62 -1.49
CA PRO A 568 17.25 31.88 -2.70
C PRO A 568 16.05 30.95 -2.90
N GLY A 569 14.87 31.53 -3.19
CA GLY A 569 13.61 30.81 -3.32
C GLY A 569 12.81 30.66 -2.02
N MET A 570 13.36 31.08 -0.87
CA MET A 570 12.67 31.08 0.42
C MET A 570 11.75 32.30 0.57
N THR A 571 10.55 32.25 -0.02
CA THR A 571 9.52 33.27 0.25
C THR A 571 8.99 33.19 1.68
N GLU A 572 8.41 34.25 2.22
CA GLU A 572 7.87 34.23 3.59
C GLU A 572 6.77 33.17 3.78
N THR A 573 5.94 32.95 2.76
CA THR A 573 4.92 31.88 2.78
C THR A 573 5.56 30.51 2.91
N VAL A 574 6.64 30.26 2.16
CA VAL A 574 7.36 28.98 2.18
C VAL A 574 8.13 28.81 3.49
N TYR A 575 8.82 29.87 3.95
CA TYR A 575 9.50 29.89 5.23
C TYR A 575 8.55 29.50 6.37
N LYS A 576 7.37 30.13 6.42
CA LYS A 576 6.34 29.82 7.41
C LYS A 576 5.90 28.35 7.37
N GLN A 577 5.87 27.70 6.21
CA GLN A 577 5.48 26.29 6.13
C GLN A 577 6.55 25.35 6.66
N ILE A 578 7.83 25.68 6.51
CA ILE A 578 8.92 24.71 6.71
C ILE A 578 9.80 24.99 7.93
N ALA A 579 9.83 26.23 8.44
CA ALA A 579 10.80 26.64 9.45
C ALA A 579 10.74 25.79 10.72
N GLY A 580 9.53 25.43 11.17
CA GLY A 580 9.34 24.57 12.34
C GLY A 580 9.82 23.12 12.16
N PHE A 581 10.10 22.66 10.93
CA PHE A 581 10.63 21.32 10.66
C PHE A 581 12.15 21.29 10.53
N PHE A 582 12.79 22.45 10.42
CA PHE A 582 14.25 22.57 10.49
C PHE A 582 14.69 22.90 11.91
N ARG A 583 15.79 22.27 12.34
CA ARG A 583 16.37 22.43 13.68
C ARG A 583 17.81 22.94 13.60
N PHE A 584 18.18 23.80 14.53
CA PHE A 584 19.54 24.33 14.70
C PHE A 584 19.96 24.24 16.15
N PRO A 585 20.46 23.07 16.61
CA PRO A 585 20.79 22.83 18.02
C PRO A 585 21.83 23.80 18.59
N ASN A 586 22.74 24.30 17.73
CA ASN A 586 23.82 25.21 18.11
C ASN A 586 23.51 26.68 17.75
N SER A 587 22.26 27.03 17.44
CA SER A 587 21.85 28.42 17.19
C SER A 587 22.00 29.26 18.47
N THR A 588 22.26 30.56 18.29
CA THR A 588 22.24 31.52 19.41
C THR A 588 20.86 31.62 20.05
N ASN A 589 19.80 31.35 19.28
CA ASN A 589 18.46 31.19 19.82
C ASN A 589 18.20 29.70 20.13
N PRO A 590 18.12 29.30 21.41
CA PRO A 590 17.93 27.90 21.80
C PRO A 590 16.58 27.32 21.35
N LEU A 591 15.58 28.17 21.04
CA LEU A 591 14.30 27.69 20.51
C LEU A 591 14.42 27.09 19.11
N ASP A 592 15.47 27.45 18.35
CA ASP A 592 15.68 26.89 17.01
C ASP A 592 16.03 25.38 17.04
N GLY A 593 16.43 24.84 18.20
CA GLY A 593 16.64 23.40 18.40
C GLY A 593 15.35 22.60 18.65
N SER A 594 14.22 23.28 18.94
CA SER A 594 12.94 22.68 19.33
C SER A 594 11.94 22.61 18.16
N ASN A 595 10.78 21.97 18.37
CA ASN A 595 9.66 22.04 17.43
C ASN A 595 8.81 23.32 17.58
N ILE A 596 9.20 24.26 18.44
CA ILE A 596 8.50 25.54 18.59
C ILE A 596 8.65 26.34 17.31
N HIS A 597 7.56 26.66 16.63
CA HIS A 597 7.61 27.46 15.41
C HIS A 597 8.08 28.90 15.68
N PRO A 598 8.87 29.55 14.80
CA PRO A 598 9.31 30.94 14.97
C PRO A 598 8.19 31.96 15.22
N GLU A 599 6.99 31.70 14.69
CA GLU A 599 5.81 32.56 14.94
C GLU A 599 5.38 32.60 16.41
N SER A 600 5.77 31.59 17.20
CA SER A 600 5.44 31.48 18.62
C SER A 600 6.55 32.01 19.54
N TYR A 601 7.69 32.47 18.99
CA TYR A 601 8.79 33.02 19.81
C TYR A 601 8.35 34.22 20.67
N PRO A 602 7.52 35.17 20.16
CA PRO A 602 7.00 36.24 21.00
C PRO A 602 6.11 35.74 22.16
N ILE A 603 5.39 34.63 21.96
CA ILE A 603 4.57 34.01 23.03
C ILE A 603 5.47 33.43 24.12
N VAL A 604 6.56 32.75 23.73
CA VAL A 604 7.55 32.22 24.68
C VAL A 604 8.22 33.35 25.47
N GLN A 605 8.52 34.48 24.83
CA GLN A 605 9.06 35.66 25.52
C GLN A 605 8.07 36.19 26.57
N ARG A 606 6.79 36.33 26.21
CA ARG A 606 5.75 36.73 27.16
C ARG A 606 5.60 35.74 28.31
N LEU A 607 5.70 34.43 28.07
CA LEU A 607 5.71 33.40 29.11
C LEU A 607 6.88 33.58 30.08
N ILE A 608 8.08 33.84 29.57
CA ILE A 608 9.27 34.08 30.41
C ILE A 608 9.08 35.35 31.27
N GLU A 609 8.49 36.41 30.70
CA GLU A 609 8.18 37.65 31.42
C GLU A 609 7.10 37.47 32.49
N LEU A 610 6.15 36.55 32.26
CA LEU A 610 5.07 36.19 33.18
C LEU A 610 5.58 35.42 34.40
N PHE A 611 6.47 34.45 34.17
CA PHE A 611 7.02 33.56 35.20
C PHE A 611 8.43 33.99 35.66
N LYS A 612 8.66 35.30 35.77
CA LYS A 612 9.96 35.92 36.08
C LYS A 612 10.83 35.10 37.04
N GLY A 613 12.09 34.91 36.67
CA GLY A 613 13.08 34.20 37.49
C GLY A 613 13.09 32.68 37.34
N GLN A 614 12.15 32.10 36.59
CA GLN A 614 12.13 30.66 36.30
C GLN A 614 12.86 30.34 34.99
N GLN A 615 13.50 29.17 34.94
CA GLN A 615 14.07 28.68 33.69
C GLN A 615 12.96 28.15 32.77
N ARG A 616 13.21 28.15 31.45
CA ARG A 616 12.25 27.66 30.45
C ARG A 616 11.71 26.25 30.75
N ILE A 617 12.58 25.37 31.24
CA ILE A 617 12.21 23.99 31.61
C ILE A 617 11.18 23.97 32.73
N ASP A 618 11.38 24.79 33.76
CA ASP A 618 10.46 24.88 34.91
C ASP A 618 9.11 25.47 34.48
N ILE A 619 9.14 26.47 33.59
CA ILE A 619 7.93 27.03 32.97
C ILE A 619 7.16 25.94 32.23
N GLY A 620 7.85 25.16 31.38
CA GLY A 620 7.24 24.06 30.62
C GLY A 620 6.57 23.03 31.53
N ARG A 621 7.28 22.56 32.56
CA ARG A 621 6.74 21.60 33.55
C ARG A 621 5.52 22.17 34.28
N LYS A 622 5.59 23.43 34.71
CA LYS A 622 4.48 24.09 35.38
C LYS A 622 3.24 24.21 34.48
N LEU A 623 3.44 24.48 33.18
CA LEU A 623 2.33 24.51 32.21
C LEU A 623 1.69 23.13 32.01
N LEU A 624 2.48 22.05 32.06
CA LEU A 624 1.96 20.68 31.98
C LEU A 624 1.14 20.27 33.20
N ASP A 625 1.48 20.80 34.38
CA ASP A 625 0.78 20.52 35.64
C ASP A 625 -0.44 21.44 35.88
N MET A 626 -0.66 22.47 35.05
CA MET A 626 -1.77 23.42 35.20
C MET A 626 -3.12 22.79 34.89
N LYS A 627 -4.15 23.23 35.62
CA LYS A 627 -5.53 22.81 35.36
C LYS A 627 -6.07 23.48 34.10
N GLU A 628 -7.06 22.85 33.48
CA GLU A 628 -7.62 23.32 32.20
C GLU A 628 -8.19 24.75 32.25
N ASN A 629 -8.78 25.16 33.39
CA ASN A 629 -9.27 26.53 33.57
C ASN A 629 -8.13 27.56 33.62
N GLU A 630 -7.00 27.20 34.25
CA GLU A 630 -5.82 28.07 34.36
C GLU A 630 -5.14 28.22 32.99
N LEU A 631 -5.05 27.11 32.23
CA LEU A 631 -4.58 27.12 30.85
C LEU A 631 -5.44 28.05 29.99
N LYS A 632 -6.77 27.99 30.14
CA LYS A 632 -7.68 28.85 29.38
C LYS A 632 -7.44 30.34 29.66
N GLU A 633 -7.36 30.74 30.92
CA GLU A 633 -7.07 32.12 31.30
C GLU A 633 -5.70 32.58 30.73
N LEU A 634 -4.70 31.70 30.81
CA LEU A 634 -3.37 31.98 30.27
C LEU A 634 -3.37 32.13 28.74
N THR A 635 -4.13 31.29 28.01
CA THR A 635 -4.26 31.41 26.55
C THR A 635 -4.88 32.74 26.13
N GLU A 636 -5.91 33.20 26.84
CA GLU A 636 -6.55 34.50 26.59
C GLU A 636 -5.56 35.65 26.84
N ARG A 637 -4.82 35.60 27.94
CA ARG A 637 -3.80 36.61 28.28
C ARG A 637 -2.63 36.65 27.29
N LEU A 638 -2.23 35.50 26.74
CA LEU A 638 -1.13 35.39 25.78
C LEU A 638 -1.57 35.62 24.34
N GLY A 639 -2.87 35.58 24.04
CA GLY A 639 -3.40 35.69 22.68
C GLY A 639 -2.99 34.51 21.78
N CYS A 640 -2.98 33.29 22.33
CA CYS A 640 -2.70 32.07 21.58
C CYS A 640 -3.79 31.02 21.80
N GLY A 641 -3.84 30.01 20.94
CA GLY A 641 -4.74 28.88 21.13
C GLY A 641 -4.22 27.87 22.15
N LYS A 642 -5.12 27.02 22.67
CA LYS A 642 -4.79 26.01 23.69
C LYS A 642 -3.82 24.97 23.15
N ALA A 643 -4.02 24.46 21.93
CA ALA A 643 -3.12 23.47 21.36
C ALA A 643 -1.71 24.05 21.13
N THR A 644 -1.64 25.33 20.76
CA THR A 644 -0.36 26.06 20.66
C THR A 644 0.34 26.10 22.02
N LEU A 645 -0.38 26.43 23.10
CA LEU A 645 0.20 26.49 24.45
C LEU A 645 0.64 25.10 24.96
N GLU A 646 -0.12 24.05 24.69
CA GLU A 646 0.24 22.66 25.00
C GLU A 646 1.55 22.25 24.30
N LEU A 647 1.68 22.57 23.00
CA LEU A 647 2.92 22.33 22.26
C LEU A 647 4.12 23.06 22.89
N LEU A 648 3.93 24.33 23.28
CA LEU A 648 4.97 25.09 23.96
C LEU A 648 5.32 24.46 25.31
N ALA A 649 4.34 24.00 26.08
CA ALA A 649 4.55 23.37 27.39
C ALA A 649 5.46 22.13 27.27
N HIS A 650 5.14 21.20 26.35
CA HIS A 650 5.94 20.01 26.09
C HIS A 650 7.36 20.34 25.60
N GLU A 651 7.49 21.21 24.59
CA GLU A 651 8.80 21.55 24.03
C GLU A 651 9.68 22.36 24.98
N LEU A 652 9.09 23.17 25.87
CA LEU A 652 9.85 23.88 26.91
C LEU A 652 10.28 22.93 28.02
N ALA A 653 9.43 21.97 28.42
CA ALA A 653 9.73 21.00 29.48
C ALA A 653 10.83 20.01 29.08
N THR A 654 10.85 19.57 27.82
CA THR A 654 11.85 18.66 27.26
C THR A 654 12.38 19.19 25.91
N PRO A 655 13.27 20.21 25.93
CA PRO A 655 13.76 20.85 24.72
C PRO A 655 14.50 19.87 23.80
N ALA A 656 14.17 19.93 22.51
CA ALA A 656 14.83 19.15 21.46
C ALA A 656 14.79 17.62 21.67
N LEU A 657 13.76 17.12 22.36
CA LEU A 657 13.52 15.69 22.50
C LEU A 657 13.34 15.05 21.11
N ASP A 658 14.17 14.07 20.78
CA ASP A 658 13.97 13.25 19.60
C ASP A 658 12.85 12.25 19.91
N PRO A 659 11.72 12.23 19.17
CA PRO A 659 10.61 11.31 19.45
C PRO A 659 11.01 9.82 19.32
N ARG A 660 12.22 9.53 18.85
CA ARG A 660 12.79 8.19 18.75
C ARG A 660 13.59 7.75 19.96
N SER A 661 13.78 8.59 20.99
CA SER A 661 14.65 8.29 22.13
C SER A 661 14.24 7.04 22.92
N GLU A 662 12.94 6.76 22.99
CA GLU A 662 12.37 5.61 23.71
C GLU A 662 12.10 4.41 22.79
N LEU A 663 12.37 4.54 21.49
CA LEU A 663 12.16 3.47 20.51
C LEU A 663 13.36 2.51 20.44
N PRO A 664 13.19 1.27 19.96
CA PRO A 664 14.28 0.31 19.86
C PRO A 664 15.30 0.70 18.79
N PHE A 665 16.55 0.27 19.00
CA PHE A 665 17.62 0.37 18.00
C PHE A 665 17.37 -0.57 16.81
N ALA A 666 18.06 -0.28 15.69
CA ALA A 666 18.16 -1.20 14.57
C ALA A 666 19.08 -2.38 14.93
N GLY A 667 18.49 -3.54 15.21
CA GLY A 667 19.21 -4.77 15.55
C GLY A 667 19.40 -4.97 17.05
N HIS A 668 19.86 -6.16 17.43
CA HIS A 668 20.11 -6.54 18.81
C HIS A 668 21.60 -6.83 18.99
N PHE A 669 22.29 -5.92 19.69
CA PHE A 669 23.73 -5.96 19.92
C PHE A 669 24.10 -6.99 20.98
N ARG A 670 25.14 -7.78 20.71
CA ARG A 670 25.60 -8.88 21.56
C ARG A 670 27.10 -8.78 21.77
N ARG A 671 27.55 -9.27 22.93
CA ARG A 671 28.97 -9.51 23.24
C ARG A 671 29.39 -10.97 23.07
N ALA A 672 28.45 -11.92 23.11
CA ALA A 672 28.73 -13.35 23.14
C ALA A 672 28.16 -14.13 21.92
N PRO A 673 28.82 -15.22 21.47
CA PRO A 673 28.35 -16.06 20.38
C PRO A 673 27.02 -16.75 20.69
N ARG A 674 26.22 -17.00 19.65
CA ARG A 674 25.00 -17.81 19.75
C ARG A 674 25.26 -19.16 19.06
N ALA A 675 25.02 -20.27 19.77
CA ALA A 675 25.29 -21.61 19.23
C ALA A 675 24.27 -22.00 18.15
N ALA A 676 24.76 -22.57 17.05
CA ALA A 676 23.96 -23.07 15.93
C ALA A 676 23.83 -24.60 16.02
N ASP A 677 22.70 -25.04 16.58
CA ASP A 677 22.03 -26.32 16.26
C ASP A 677 20.63 -26.25 16.87
N ILE A 678 19.64 -25.85 16.08
CA ILE A 678 18.27 -25.62 16.55
C ILE A 678 17.49 -26.94 16.56
N LYS A 679 16.96 -27.32 17.72
CA LYS A 679 16.13 -28.49 17.96
C LYS A 679 14.71 -28.07 18.39
N CYS A 680 13.76 -28.99 18.22
CA CYS A 680 12.43 -28.80 18.79
C CYS A 680 12.52 -28.62 20.30
N GLY A 681 11.81 -27.62 20.83
CA GLY A 681 11.85 -27.23 22.24
C GLY A 681 12.84 -26.10 22.54
N ASP A 682 13.75 -25.78 21.62
CA ASP A 682 14.70 -24.68 21.83
C ASP A 682 13.98 -23.34 21.91
N LYS A 683 14.48 -22.49 22.81
CA LYS A 683 14.07 -21.10 22.92
C LYS A 683 14.98 -20.23 22.05
N LEU A 684 14.37 -19.55 21.10
CA LEU A 684 15.00 -18.57 20.23
C LEU A 684 14.65 -17.16 20.70
N ALA A 685 15.54 -16.23 20.41
CA ALA A 685 15.32 -14.81 20.60
C ALA A 685 15.65 -14.07 19.31
N GLY A 686 14.91 -13.02 18.96
CA GLY A 686 15.08 -12.34 17.68
C GLY A 686 14.44 -10.97 17.63
N VAL A 687 14.70 -10.26 16.54
CA VAL A 687 14.19 -8.91 16.29
C VAL A 687 13.04 -8.99 15.30
N VAL A 688 11.91 -8.39 15.64
CA VAL A 688 10.74 -8.29 14.76
C VAL A 688 11.12 -7.46 13.54
N ARG A 689 10.95 -8.06 12.37
CA ARG A 689 11.22 -7.45 11.06
C ARG A 689 10.01 -6.73 10.51
N CYS A 690 8.87 -7.40 10.59
CA CYS A 690 7.63 -6.97 9.97
C CYS A 690 6.46 -7.54 10.75
N VAL A 691 5.49 -6.68 11.08
CA VAL A 691 4.20 -7.09 11.62
C VAL A 691 3.24 -7.38 10.45
N THR A 692 2.36 -8.34 10.62
CA THR A 692 1.32 -8.71 9.65
C THR A 692 -0.05 -8.76 10.30
N THR A 693 -1.10 -9.03 9.53
CA THR A 693 -2.46 -9.15 10.09
C THR A 693 -2.68 -10.42 10.92
N PHE A 694 -1.72 -11.36 10.93
CA PHE A 694 -1.86 -12.71 11.51
C PHE A 694 -0.64 -13.15 12.32
N GLY A 695 0.27 -12.23 12.65
CA GLY A 695 1.52 -12.55 13.31
C GLY A 695 2.63 -11.56 12.98
N ALA A 696 3.87 -11.90 13.34
CA ALA A 696 5.07 -11.14 13.01
C ALA A 696 6.17 -12.05 12.45
N PHE A 697 6.94 -11.51 11.51
CA PHE A 697 8.18 -12.12 11.04
C PHE A 697 9.33 -11.65 11.92
N VAL A 698 10.10 -12.60 12.44
CA VAL A 698 11.18 -12.35 13.41
C VAL A 698 12.49 -12.91 12.86
N ASP A 699 13.50 -12.06 12.85
CA ASP A 699 14.88 -12.46 12.54
C ASP A 699 15.51 -13.01 13.82
N VAL A 700 15.68 -14.32 13.86
CA VAL A 700 16.29 -15.07 14.97
C VAL A 700 17.79 -15.33 14.76
N GLY A 701 18.39 -14.73 13.73
CA GLY A 701 19.78 -14.97 13.32
C GLY A 701 19.93 -16.18 12.39
N LEU A 702 18.88 -16.53 11.66
CA LEU A 702 18.88 -17.55 10.61
C LEU A 702 18.73 -16.90 9.24
N HIS A 703 18.96 -17.65 8.17
CA HIS A 703 18.79 -17.14 6.81
C HIS A 703 17.35 -16.67 6.54
N ASP A 704 16.35 -17.41 7.04
CA ASP A 704 14.95 -17.10 6.84
C ASP A 704 14.30 -16.59 8.14
N ASP A 705 13.50 -15.54 8.02
CA ASP A 705 12.65 -15.05 9.10
C ASP A 705 11.66 -16.13 9.55
N VAL A 706 11.38 -16.17 10.85
CA VAL A 706 10.41 -17.08 11.43
C VAL A 706 9.08 -16.36 11.66
N LEU A 707 7.97 -16.99 11.28
CA LEU A 707 6.62 -16.46 11.50
C LEU A 707 6.08 -16.88 12.88
N VAL A 708 5.86 -15.89 13.74
CA VAL A 708 5.18 -16.06 15.03
C VAL A 708 3.72 -15.61 14.88
N HIS A 709 2.75 -16.52 15.06
CA HIS A 709 1.32 -16.23 14.80
C HIS A 709 0.62 -15.52 15.97
N ASP A 710 0.89 -15.95 17.21
CA ASP A 710 0.16 -15.51 18.41
C ASP A 710 0.79 -14.29 19.09
N VAL A 711 1.18 -13.27 18.31
CA VAL A 711 1.69 -12.00 18.84
C VAL A 711 0.61 -10.94 18.83
N ASP A 712 0.59 -10.11 19.88
CA ASP A 712 -0.22 -8.90 19.91
C ASP A 712 0.39 -7.88 18.94
N ILE A 713 -0.25 -7.74 17.78
CA ILE A 713 0.19 -6.90 16.67
C ILE A 713 0.24 -5.40 17.00
N ASP A 714 -0.37 -4.96 18.10
CA ASP A 714 -0.29 -3.58 18.57
C ASP A 714 0.83 -3.39 19.61
N ALA A 715 1.23 -4.46 20.30
CA ALA A 715 2.30 -4.42 21.29
C ALA A 715 3.70 -4.63 20.67
N VAL A 716 3.78 -5.28 19.51
CA VAL A 716 5.05 -5.48 18.78
C VAL A 716 5.13 -4.59 17.55
N CYS A 717 6.32 -4.10 17.25
CA CYS A 717 6.60 -3.35 16.04
C CYS A 717 7.92 -3.78 15.41
N ALA A 718 8.23 -3.30 14.21
CA ALA A 718 9.55 -3.50 13.63
C ALA A 718 10.63 -2.96 14.60
N GLY A 719 11.66 -3.76 14.87
CA GLY A 719 12.71 -3.47 15.85
C GLY A 719 12.46 -4.02 17.26
N SER A 720 11.23 -4.43 17.61
CA SER A 720 10.97 -5.06 18.91
C SER A 720 11.77 -6.35 19.08
N PHE A 721 12.29 -6.60 20.27
CA PHE A 721 12.97 -7.85 20.60
C PHE A 721 12.00 -8.83 21.23
N LEU A 722 12.05 -10.09 20.79
CA LEU A 722 11.27 -11.20 21.34
C LEU A 722 12.25 -12.26 21.82
N ASP A 723 12.13 -12.70 23.08
CA ASP A 723 13.07 -13.60 23.73
C ASP A 723 12.47 -14.97 24.14
N ASP A 724 11.16 -15.17 23.95
CA ASP A 724 10.48 -16.44 24.24
C ASP A 724 9.81 -17.05 23.00
N ILE A 725 10.60 -17.36 21.98
CA ILE A 725 10.14 -18.04 20.75
C ILE A 725 10.51 -19.52 20.84
N VAL A 726 9.52 -20.39 21.04
CA VAL A 726 9.75 -21.83 21.20
C VAL A 726 9.60 -22.56 19.87
N VAL A 727 10.61 -23.34 19.49
CA VAL A 727 10.60 -24.15 18.26
C VAL A 727 9.70 -25.37 18.42
N GLN A 728 8.73 -25.52 17.52
CA GLN A 728 7.80 -26.66 17.48
C GLN A 728 8.21 -27.75 16.49
N GLY A 729 8.88 -27.37 15.39
CA GLY A 729 9.25 -28.29 14.34
C GLY A 729 9.61 -27.60 13.04
N VAL A 730 9.68 -28.38 11.96
CA VAL A 730 9.96 -27.91 10.61
C VAL A 730 8.83 -28.37 9.71
N ASP A 731 8.33 -27.47 8.86
CA ASP A 731 7.24 -27.77 7.94
C ASP A 731 7.74 -28.50 6.68
N ARG A 732 6.82 -28.89 5.80
CA ARG A 732 7.13 -29.62 4.55
C ARG A 732 8.00 -28.84 3.56
N LEU A 733 8.12 -27.52 3.74
CA LEU A 733 8.96 -26.64 2.92
C LEU A 733 10.32 -26.37 3.58
N GLY A 734 10.62 -27.01 4.72
CA GLY A 734 11.87 -26.79 5.44
C GLY A 734 11.86 -25.58 6.37
N ARG A 735 10.70 -24.95 6.60
CA ARG A 735 10.58 -23.72 7.42
C ARG A 735 10.35 -24.07 8.88
N ILE A 736 11.03 -23.37 9.77
CA ILE A 736 10.88 -23.55 11.21
C ILE A 736 9.50 -23.05 11.65
N GLN A 737 8.77 -23.89 12.35
CA GLN A 737 7.53 -23.57 13.03
C GLN A 737 7.82 -23.23 14.49
N VAL A 738 7.24 -22.13 14.96
CA VAL A 738 7.44 -21.64 16.33
C VAL A 738 6.12 -21.22 16.96
N LYS A 739 6.14 -21.12 18.29
CA LYS A 739 5.08 -20.53 19.10
C LYS A 739 5.68 -19.53 20.09
N CYS A 740 4.95 -18.46 20.38
CA CYS A 740 5.32 -17.55 21.46
C CYS A 740 5.03 -18.23 22.81
N GLY A 741 6.05 -18.37 23.65
CA GLY A 741 5.90 -18.84 25.03
C GLY A 741 5.22 -17.75 25.86
N GLY A 742 4.03 -18.06 26.40
CA GLY A 742 3.35 -17.38 27.51
C GLY A 742 3.35 -15.83 27.59
N GLN A 743 2.17 -15.23 27.37
CA GLN A 743 1.75 -13.85 27.72
C GLN A 743 2.83 -12.77 27.69
N THR A 744 2.74 -11.91 26.67
CA THR A 744 3.31 -10.56 26.67
C THR A 744 3.03 -9.87 28.02
N ASN A 745 4.01 -9.92 28.93
CA ASN A 745 3.90 -9.32 30.25
C ASN A 745 3.98 -7.80 30.11
N SER A 746 2.83 -7.22 29.83
CA SER A 746 2.44 -5.89 30.24
C SER A 746 2.08 -5.92 31.73
N ARG A 747 3.06 -6.23 32.60
CA ARG A 747 2.98 -5.99 34.05
C ARG A 747 4.37 -6.17 34.66
N GLY A 748 4.93 -5.06 35.13
CA GLY A 748 6.17 -5.07 35.90
C GLY A 748 6.04 -5.96 37.12
N VAL A 749 7.01 -6.86 37.30
CA VAL A 749 7.26 -7.51 38.59
C VAL A 749 8.77 -7.63 38.74
N ALA A 750 9.29 -6.80 39.64
CA ALA A 750 10.52 -7.06 40.34
C ALA A 750 10.37 -8.36 41.13
N GLY A 751 11.32 -9.29 40.97
CA GLY A 751 11.49 -10.42 41.89
C GLY A 751 11.09 -11.79 41.34
N ALA A 752 11.99 -12.40 40.57
CA ALA A 752 12.14 -13.86 40.54
C ALA A 752 13.57 -14.23 40.14
N ARG A 753 14.46 -14.31 41.14
CA ARG A 753 15.70 -15.11 41.02
C ARG A 753 15.30 -16.58 41.07
N GLY A 754 14.97 -17.15 39.92
CA GLY A 754 14.80 -18.59 39.74
C GLY A 754 15.83 -19.10 38.74
N HIS A 755 16.68 -20.03 39.18
CA HIS A 755 17.65 -20.73 38.34
C HIS A 755 16.97 -21.38 37.13
N ALA A 756 17.01 -20.73 35.98
CA ALA A 756 16.76 -21.35 34.69
C ALA A 756 18.04 -21.20 33.86
N GLN A 757 18.61 -22.33 33.44
CA GLN A 757 19.73 -22.40 32.51
C GLN A 757 19.26 -21.92 31.12
N GLY A 758 19.14 -20.61 30.96
CA GLY A 758 19.11 -19.93 29.66
C GLY A 758 20.46 -19.23 29.46
N LEU A 759 20.96 -19.22 28.22
CA LEU A 759 22.18 -18.50 27.85
C LEU A 759 22.01 -17.01 28.18
N ALA A 760 22.59 -16.58 29.30
CA ALA A 760 22.62 -15.18 29.71
C ALA A 760 23.52 -14.41 28.73
N ILE A 761 22.91 -13.57 27.90
CA ILE A 761 23.62 -12.62 27.05
C ILE A 761 23.77 -11.34 27.87
N GLU A 762 24.99 -11.01 28.27
CA GLU A 762 25.28 -9.70 28.85
C GLU A 762 25.23 -8.65 27.72
N SER A 763 24.09 -7.96 27.61
CA SER A 763 23.96 -6.70 26.87
C SER A 763 23.78 -5.58 27.88
N GLU A 764 24.62 -4.54 27.81
CA GLU A 764 24.29 -3.27 28.47
C GLU A 764 23.06 -2.67 27.78
N ASP A 765 22.16 -2.13 28.59
CA ASP A 765 20.87 -1.51 28.22
C ASP A 765 19.77 -2.45 27.68
N ILE A 766 19.40 -3.46 28.47
CA ILE A 766 17.99 -3.85 28.53
C ILE A 766 17.33 -2.93 29.56
N VAL A 767 17.03 -1.70 29.14
CA VAL A 767 15.84 -1.07 29.71
C VAL A 767 14.72 -1.99 29.25
N SER A 768 14.09 -2.67 30.19
CA SER A 768 12.79 -3.30 29.99
C SER A 768 11.84 -2.16 29.61
N LEU A 769 11.86 -1.78 28.34
CA LEU A 769 10.91 -0.86 27.75
C LEU A 769 9.61 -1.64 27.73
N GLY A 770 8.94 -1.66 28.87
CA GLY A 770 7.53 -2.03 28.96
C GLY A 770 6.84 -1.26 27.86
N ALA A 771 6.07 -1.99 27.03
CA ALA A 771 5.44 -1.50 25.82
C ALA A 771 5.13 -0.01 25.96
N ALA A 772 5.90 0.83 25.24
CA ALA A 772 5.64 2.26 25.20
C ALA A 772 4.14 2.38 24.88
N LYS A 773 3.36 2.91 25.82
CA LYS A 773 1.97 3.25 25.53
C LYS A 773 2.06 4.11 24.28
N PRO A 774 1.35 3.79 23.19
CA PRO A 774 1.35 4.64 22.02
C PRO A 774 0.55 5.89 22.37
N GLU A 775 1.13 6.77 23.16
CA GLU A 775 0.68 8.14 23.28
C GLU A 775 1.00 8.75 21.90
N ASP A 776 -0.06 8.97 21.14
CA ASP A 776 -0.11 9.56 19.78
C ASP A 776 0.11 8.64 18.56
N GLY A 777 0.17 7.31 18.72
CA GLY A 777 0.26 6.36 17.59
C GLY A 777 -1.06 5.62 17.32
N GLN A 778 -1.65 5.75 16.12
CA GLN A 778 -2.82 4.97 15.72
C GLN A 778 -2.50 3.46 15.73
N MET A 779 -3.19 2.68 16.58
CA MET A 779 -3.00 1.23 16.69
C MET A 779 -3.28 0.52 15.35
N LEU A 780 -2.48 -0.49 15.00
CA LEU A 780 -2.64 -1.23 13.75
C LEU A 780 -4.00 -1.93 13.71
N SER A 781 -4.46 -2.48 14.84
CA SER A 781 -5.79 -3.08 14.95
C SER A 781 -6.91 -2.09 14.62
N SER A 782 -6.80 -0.83 15.05
CA SER A 782 -7.77 0.22 14.73
C SER A 782 -7.82 0.51 13.23
N CYS A 783 -6.65 0.71 12.61
CA CYS A 783 -6.53 0.90 11.17
C CYS A 783 -7.11 -0.28 10.38
N LEU A 784 -6.81 -1.51 10.80
CA LEU A 784 -7.37 -2.72 10.19
C LEU A 784 -8.88 -2.83 10.41
N ALA A 785 -9.40 -2.43 11.57
CA ALA A 785 -10.81 -2.46 11.88
C ALA A 785 -11.62 -1.54 10.97
N GLU A 786 -11.10 -0.35 10.66
CA GLU A 786 -11.71 0.58 9.69
C GLU A 786 -11.76 -0.03 8.29
N VAL A 787 -10.62 -0.53 7.79
CA VAL A 787 -10.57 -1.17 6.46
C VAL A 787 -11.49 -2.38 6.37
N ARG A 788 -11.54 -3.20 7.43
CA ARG A 788 -12.43 -4.37 7.51
C ARG A 788 -13.89 -3.97 7.68
N LYS A 789 -14.21 -2.83 8.30
CA LYS A 789 -15.57 -2.29 8.39
C LYS A 789 -16.06 -1.87 7.01
N GLU A 790 -15.26 -1.13 6.24
CA GLU A 790 -15.61 -0.78 4.86
C GLU A 790 -15.79 -2.02 3.98
N ARG A 791 -14.89 -3.00 4.11
CA ARG A 791 -15.03 -4.28 3.44
C ARG A 791 -16.34 -4.95 3.81
N ARG A 792 -16.65 -5.05 5.11
CA ARG A 792 -17.93 -5.61 5.57
C ARG A 792 -19.10 -4.84 4.99
N GLN A 793 -19.09 -3.52 4.93
CA GLN A 793 -20.17 -2.74 4.30
C GLN A 793 -20.30 -3.05 2.80
N LEU A 794 -19.19 -3.25 2.09
CA LEU A 794 -19.21 -3.59 0.67
C LEU A 794 -19.79 -5.00 0.41
N PHE A 795 -19.49 -5.96 1.29
CA PHE A 795 -19.87 -7.37 1.16
C PHE A 795 -21.03 -7.80 2.09
N ALA A 796 -21.59 -6.86 2.85
CA ALA A 796 -22.75 -7.07 3.70
C ALA A 796 -23.98 -7.23 2.81
N SER A 797 -24.76 -8.25 3.12
CA SER A 797 -26.12 -8.37 2.65
C SER A 797 -26.99 -7.49 3.54
N ASP A 798 -27.59 -6.44 3.00
CA ASP A 798 -28.76 -5.83 3.64
C ASP A 798 -30.00 -6.29 2.85
N PRO A 799 -30.69 -7.36 3.29
CA PRO A 799 -32.01 -7.67 2.82
C PRO A 799 -33.01 -6.86 3.65
N SER A 800 -33.83 -6.04 3.00
CA SER A 800 -35.12 -5.61 3.56
C SER A 800 -35.10 -5.08 5.00
N SER A 801 -34.63 -3.85 5.19
CA SER A 801 -35.24 -2.92 6.16
C SER A 801 -36.53 -2.28 5.62
N ALA A 802 -37.09 -2.83 4.53
CA ALA A 802 -38.27 -2.31 3.82
C ALA A 802 -39.42 -3.33 3.63
N ASP A 803 -39.45 -4.43 4.40
CA ASP A 803 -40.59 -5.36 4.37
C ASP A 803 -41.18 -5.53 5.79
N LYS A 804 -41.64 -4.41 6.37
CA LYS A 804 -42.72 -4.45 7.35
C LYS A 804 -44.00 -4.72 6.57
N ARG A 805 -44.30 -5.99 6.32
CA ARG A 805 -45.68 -6.38 6.00
C ARG A 805 -46.56 -5.91 7.16
N PRO A 806 -47.65 -5.19 6.91
CA PRO A 806 -48.63 -4.94 7.95
C PRO A 806 -49.21 -6.30 8.35
N ALA A 807 -49.25 -6.56 9.66
CA ALA A 807 -50.08 -7.63 10.18
C ALA A 807 -51.50 -7.48 9.60
N PRO A 808 -52.18 -8.56 9.18
CA PRO A 808 -53.54 -8.46 8.72
C PRO A 808 -54.43 -8.19 9.94
N ASN A 809 -54.70 -6.91 10.19
CA ASN A 809 -55.83 -6.50 11.02
C ASN A 809 -57.09 -6.66 10.18
N ASN A 810 -57.85 -7.71 10.45
CA ASN A 810 -59.30 -7.73 10.34
C ASN A 810 -59.82 -9.01 11.01
N GLU A 811 -60.19 -8.89 12.29
CA GLU A 811 -61.42 -9.49 12.82
C GLU A 811 -61.79 -8.73 14.13
N PRO A 812 -63.04 -8.25 14.28
CA PRO A 812 -63.44 -7.35 15.36
C PRO A 812 -63.84 -8.12 16.64
N PRO A 813 -63.92 -7.46 17.81
CA PRO A 813 -64.07 -8.13 19.09
C PRO A 813 -65.53 -8.53 19.33
N VAL A 814 -65.74 -9.74 19.83
CA VAL A 814 -67.00 -10.13 20.47
C VAL A 814 -66.70 -10.42 21.94
N HIS A 815 -67.16 -9.50 22.79
CA HIS A 815 -67.36 -9.71 24.22
C HIS A 815 -68.77 -10.25 24.45
N ALA A 816 -68.87 -11.44 25.04
CA ALA A 816 -69.94 -11.91 25.95
C ALA A 816 -69.36 -13.19 26.60
N GLY A 817 -69.06 -13.21 27.90
CA GLY A 817 -69.96 -13.73 28.94
C GLY A 817 -69.96 -15.27 28.90
N GLU A 818 -69.69 -16.08 29.92
CA GLU A 818 -69.69 -15.97 31.37
C GLU A 818 -68.89 -17.16 31.94
N THR A 819 -68.36 -16.98 33.15
CA THR A 819 -68.18 -17.95 34.26
C THR A 819 -67.93 -19.45 34.00
N ALA A 820 -66.83 -19.99 34.56
CA ALA A 820 -66.83 -20.85 35.76
C ALA A 820 -65.68 -21.90 35.75
N GLU A 821 -64.86 -21.79 36.80
CA GLU A 821 -64.31 -22.86 37.64
C GLU A 821 -63.91 -24.23 37.05
N GLY A 822 -62.62 -24.54 37.23
CA GLY A 822 -62.22 -25.66 38.10
C GLY A 822 -62.07 -27.05 37.50
N ARG A 823 -60.83 -27.50 37.31
CA ARG A 823 -60.10 -28.40 38.26
C ARG A 823 -58.95 -29.14 37.58
N LYS A 824 -57.75 -28.94 38.14
CA LYS A 824 -56.67 -29.92 38.19
C LYS A 824 -57.15 -31.16 38.96
N ARG A 825 -56.85 -32.37 38.45
CA ARG A 825 -56.33 -33.48 39.27
C ARG A 825 -55.39 -34.38 38.45
N LYS A 826 -54.16 -34.47 38.95
CA LYS A 826 -53.19 -35.55 38.71
C LYS A 826 -53.74 -36.89 39.22
N ARG A 827 -53.27 -38.00 38.61
CA ARG A 827 -52.76 -39.16 39.36
C ARG A 827 -51.64 -39.84 38.58
N GLU A 828 -50.53 -40.05 39.28
CA GLU A 828 -49.33 -40.79 38.92
C GLU A 828 -49.50 -42.27 39.34
N GLY A 829 -48.71 -43.18 38.74
CA GLY A 829 -48.15 -44.34 39.46
C GLY A 829 -48.18 -45.72 38.78
N GLY A 830 -46.97 -46.23 38.42
CA GLY A 830 -46.58 -47.65 38.23
C GLY A 830 -46.37 -48.09 36.76
N SER A 831 -45.17 -48.24 36.15
CA SER A 831 -43.98 -49.11 36.39
C SER A 831 -44.33 -50.60 36.47
N GLU A 832 -43.69 -51.58 35.85
CA GLU A 832 -42.49 -51.83 35.00
C GLU A 832 -42.70 -53.31 34.52
N GLU A 833 -42.41 -53.75 33.30
CA GLU A 833 -41.22 -54.52 32.88
C GLU A 833 -41.52 -55.24 31.53
N ASP A 834 -40.45 -55.68 30.86
CA ASP A 834 -40.32 -56.49 29.63
C ASP A 834 -40.36 -55.83 28.24
N GLY A 835 -39.16 -55.81 27.61
CA GLY A 835 -38.99 -55.50 26.19
C GLY A 835 -37.55 -55.17 25.74
N ALA A 836 -36.58 -56.04 26.01
CA ALA A 836 -35.25 -56.01 25.39
C ALA A 836 -35.31 -56.42 23.91
N VAL A 837 -34.60 -55.73 23.00
CA VAL A 837 -33.77 -56.31 21.89
C VAL A 837 -32.85 -55.21 21.29
N PRO A 838 -31.52 -55.47 21.18
CA PRO A 838 -30.59 -54.71 20.35
C PRO A 838 -30.11 -55.46 19.08
N THR A 839 -29.83 -54.70 18.02
CA THR A 839 -28.89 -54.95 16.88
C THR A 839 -29.11 -56.06 15.81
N LYS A 840 -28.77 -55.65 14.56
CA LYS A 840 -28.48 -56.39 13.29
C LYS A 840 -29.74 -56.81 12.48
N ARG A 841 -29.83 -56.72 11.14
CA ARG A 841 -28.83 -56.72 10.04
C ARG A 841 -29.51 -56.39 8.68
N ALA A 842 -28.68 -56.10 7.67
CA ALA A 842 -28.84 -56.22 6.20
C ALA A 842 -28.84 -54.88 5.42
N LYS A 843 -27.71 -54.42 4.87
CA LYS A 843 -27.09 -54.80 3.57
C LYS A 843 -28.04 -54.68 2.35
N VAL A 844 -27.91 -53.59 1.60
CA VAL A 844 -27.90 -53.62 0.12
C VAL A 844 -26.86 -52.61 -0.38
N SER A 845 -25.69 -53.14 -0.71
CA SER A 845 -24.67 -52.51 -1.55
C SER A 845 -24.94 -52.90 -3.01
N LYS A 846 -25.07 -51.94 -3.91
CA LYS A 846 -24.97 -52.17 -5.36
C LYS A 846 -23.50 -52.00 -5.77
N GLU A 847 -22.80 -53.13 -5.84
CA GLU A 847 -21.52 -53.25 -6.52
C GLU A 847 -21.71 -53.25 -8.04
N ARG A 848 -20.91 -52.45 -8.75
CA ARG A 848 -20.50 -52.67 -10.14
C ARG A 848 -19.06 -53.18 -10.07
N PRO A 849 -18.73 -54.39 -10.57
CA PRO A 849 -17.36 -54.85 -10.52
C PRO A 849 -16.57 -54.30 -11.71
N ALA A 850 -15.39 -53.76 -11.40
CA ALA A 850 -14.28 -53.70 -12.31
C ALA A 850 -13.62 -55.09 -12.33
N ALA A 851 -13.38 -55.64 -13.53
CA ALA A 851 -12.51 -56.78 -13.73
C ALA A 851 -11.30 -56.33 -14.56
N SER A 852 -10.12 -56.39 -13.97
CA SER A 852 -8.83 -56.28 -14.67
C SER A 852 -7.83 -57.27 -14.05
N THR A 853 -7.46 -58.29 -14.82
CA THR A 853 -6.18 -59.03 -14.75
C THR A 853 -6.12 -59.90 -16.01
N ALA A 854 -5.35 -59.56 -17.04
CA ALA A 854 -3.90 -59.71 -17.19
C ALA A 854 -3.50 -61.00 -17.95
N ARG A 855 -2.97 -60.76 -19.17
CA ARG A 855 -1.93 -61.52 -19.90
C ARG A 855 -2.18 -63.01 -20.25
N ARG A 856 -2.29 -63.27 -21.57
CA ARG A 856 -1.20 -63.93 -22.33
C ARG A 856 -1.37 -63.79 -23.84
N SER A 857 -0.23 -63.51 -24.47
CA SER A 857 0.10 -63.42 -25.88
C SER A 857 -0.10 -64.71 -26.68
N LYS A 858 -0.52 -64.60 -27.95
CA LYS A 858 0.20 -65.19 -29.10
C LYS A 858 -0.27 -64.60 -30.43
N SER A 859 0.73 -64.41 -31.27
CA SER A 859 0.85 -63.78 -32.59
C SER A 859 0.39 -64.65 -33.77
N LYS A 860 -0.03 -64.00 -34.87
CA LYS A 860 0.38 -64.22 -36.27
C LYS A 860 -0.12 -63.01 -37.11
N GLU A 861 0.75 -62.12 -37.62
CA GLU A 861 1.41 -62.14 -38.95
C GLU A 861 0.39 -62.13 -40.12
N LYS A 862 0.35 -61.26 -41.15
CA LYS A 862 1.29 -60.43 -41.97
C LYS A 862 0.44 -59.29 -42.62
N GLY A 863 0.90 -58.17 -43.19
CA GLY A 863 2.22 -57.64 -43.53
C GLY A 863 2.16 -56.20 -44.11
N LYS A 864 3.28 -55.48 -43.89
CA LYS A 864 3.96 -54.34 -44.57
C LYS A 864 3.28 -53.49 -45.69
N THR A 865 3.05 -52.19 -45.40
CA THR A 865 3.65 -50.91 -45.96
C THR A 865 4.23 -50.82 -47.40
N PRO A 866 4.53 -49.62 -47.99
CA PRO A 866 3.78 -48.35 -48.16
C PRO A 866 4.04 -47.61 -49.53
N ARG A 867 3.50 -46.37 -49.68
CA ARG A 867 3.94 -45.17 -50.47
C ARG A 867 3.29 -44.81 -51.84
N ALA A 868 2.70 -43.60 -51.82
CA ALA A 868 2.87 -42.45 -52.74
C ALA A 868 1.92 -42.18 -53.97
N ALA A 869 1.13 -41.11 -53.80
CA ALA A 869 0.94 -39.93 -54.67
C ALA A 869 0.24 -40.00 -56.05
N LYS A 870 -0.91 -39.28 -56.21
CA LYS A 870 -1.07 -37.99 -56.94
C LYS A 870 -2.54 -37.66 -57.28
N LYS A 871 -2.90 -36.37 -57.05
CA LYS A 871 -3.77 -35.40 -57.81
C LYS A 871 -5.17 -35.86 -58.30
N ALA A 872 -6.26 -35.08 -58.32
CA ALA A 872 -6.55 -33.65 -58.54
C ALA A 872 -8.01 -33.40 -58.02
N ALA A 873 -8.47 -32.28 -57.43
CA ALA A 873 -8.69 -30.89 -57.89
C ALA A 873 -10.19 -30.50 -57.78
N VAL A 874 -10.46 -29.18 -57.68
CA VAL A 874 -11.75 -28.44 -57.60
C VAL A 874 -12.33 -28.26 -56.18
N GLY A 875 -12.54 -27.07 -55.61
CA GLY A 875 -12.25 -25.68 -56.02
C GLY A 875 -12.93 -24.64 -55.09
N SER A 876 -12.17 -23.62 -54.64
CA SER A 876 -12.54 -22.19 -54.36
C SER A 876 -13.66 -21.84 -53.34
N ARG A 877 -13.68 -20.76 -52.54
CA ARG A 877 -13.04 -19.42 -52.52
C ARG A 877 -13.00 -18.85 -51.07
N GLN A 878 -11.99 -18.06 -50.71
CA GLN A 878 -12.11 -16.76 -50.03
C GLN A 878 -10.82 -15.93 -50.23
N PRO A 879 -10.89 -14.58 -50.28
CA PRO A 879 -10.02 -13.72 -51.10
C PRO A 879 -8.83 -13.08 -50.35
N PRO A 880 -7.82 -12.55 -51.07
CA PRO A 880 -6.72 -11.76 -50.51
C PRO A 880 -6.94 -10.25 -50.66
N GLY A 881 -6.41 -9.46 -49.72
CA GLY A 881 -6.28 -8.01 -49.91
C GLY A 881 -5.94 -7.22 -48.63
N ALA A 882 -4.79 -6.54 -48.68
CA ALA A 882 -4.34 -5.42 -47.84
C ALA A 882 -3.75 -5.71 -46.44
N GLU A 883 -2.46 -6.03 -46.41
CA GLU A 883 -1.54 -5.45 -45.42
C GLU A 883 -0.22 -5.08 -46.13
N GLU A 884 -0.13 -3.82 -46.55
CA GLU A 884 1.09 -3.13 -46.94
C GLU A 884 1.01 -1.76 -46.27
N GLU A 885 1.64 -1.59 -45.09
CA GLU A 885 2.47 -0.42 -44.77
C GLU A 885 3.10 -0.50 -43.36
N VAL A 886 4.40 -0.17 -43.32
CA VAL A 886 5.22 0.20 -42.15
C VAL A 886 5.72 -0.92 -41.21
N ARG A 887 6.74 -1.64 -41.68
CA ARG A 887 7.92 -2.01 -40.87
C ARG A 887 9.20 -1.52 -41.56
N ARG A 888 9.66 -0.34 -41.15
CA ARG A 888 11.05 0.14 -41.29
C ARG A 888 11.44 0.84 -39.99
N VAL A 889 12.74 0.82 -39.68
CA VAL A 889 13.42 1.14 -38.41
C VAL A 889 13.33 -0.02 -37.41
N ALA A 890 14.37 -0.77 -37.05
CA ALA A 890 15.79 -0.46 -36.98
C ALA A 890 16.65 -1.56 -37.59
N ALA A 891 17.64 -1.14 -38.37
CA ALA A 891 18.73 -1.96 -38.86
C ALA A 891 19.87 -2.01 -37.82
N ALA A 892 20.45 -3.20 -37.70
CA ALA A 892 21.88 -3.46 -37.59
C ALA A 892 22.73 -2.67 -36.56
N SER A 893 23.05 -3.33 -35.45
CA SER A 893 24.44 -3.53 -35.02
C SER A 893 24.48 -4.60 -33.92
N VAL A 894 24.60 -5.86 -34.35
CA VAL A 894 25.01 -6.99 -33.51
C VAL A 894 26.34 -7.47 -34.08
N GLY A 895 27.43 -7.20 -33.37
CA GLY A 895 28.64 -8.03 -33.36
C GLY A 895 28.90 -8.33 -31.88
N GLY A 896 28.95 -9.57 -31.40
CA GLY A 896 29.53 -10.75 -32.01
C GLY A 896 30.84 -11.02 -31.27
N ALA A 897 30.77 -11.67 -30.12
CA ALA A 897 31.92 -12.10 -29.34
C ALA A 897 31.78 -13.59 -28.99
N THR A 898 32.78 -14.41 -29.38
CA THR A 898 33.12 -15.73 -28.82
C THR A 898 34.46 -16.24 -29.45
N PRO A 899 35.21 -17.16 -28.81
CA PRO A 899 36.52 -16.81 -28.21
C PRO A 899 37.65 -17.87 -28.44
N VAL A 900 38.78 -17.64 -27.72
CA VAL A 900 39.80 -18.60 -27.21
C VAL A 900 41.02 -18.92 -28.09
N THR A 901 42.20 -18.54 -27.59
CA THR A 901 43.49 -19.25 -27.36
C THR A 901 44.52 -18.15 -27.01
N SER A 902 45.60 -18.25 -26.23
CA SER A 902 46.17 -19.19 -25.26
C SER A 902 47.46 -18.53 -24.70
N PHE A 903 47.69 -18.58 -23.39
CA PHE A 903 48.99 -18.69 -22.67
C PHE A 903 50.19 -17.72 -22.83
N GLN A 904 50.76 -17.40 -21.64
CA GLN A 904 52.15 -17.08 -21.26
C GLN A 904 52.66 -15.61 -21.21
N THR A 905 52.89 -15.15 -19.98
CA THR A 905 53.91 -14.15 -19.54
C THR A 905 55.18 -14.90 -19.06
N PRO A 906 56.34 -14.29 -18.67
CA PRO A 906 56.73 -12.88 -18.46
C PRO A 906 58.20 -12.48 -18.87
N THR A 907 58.64 -11.28 -18.41
CA THR A 907 60.01 -10.77 -18.10
C THR A 907 60.92 -10.09 -19.16
N GLU A 908 61.23 -8.79 -18.94
CA GLU A 908 62.56 -8.15 -18.72
C GLU A 908 62.54 -6.63 -19.06
N ARG A 909 62.64 -5.69 -18.08
CA ARG A 909 63.83 -4.91 -17.67
C ARG A 909 64.67 -4.25 -18.80
N ARG A 910 64.61 -2.90 -18.93
CA ARG A 910 65.71 -1.93 -18.62
C ARG A 910 65.45 -0.48 -19.10
N LYS A 911 65.45 0.44 -18.12
CA LYS A 911 66.17 1.73 -17.97
C LYS A 911 66.22 2.77 -19.11
N ARG A 912 65.83 4.02 -18.74
CA ARG A 912 66.49 5.36 -18.87
C ARG A 912 65.40 6.42 -19.16
N LYS A 913 65.38 7.65 -18.64
CA LYS A 913 66.22 8.44 -17.74
C LYS A 913 65.33 9.62 -17.27
N VAL A 914 65.48 10.05 -16.02
CA VAL A 914 64.90 11.29 -15.46
C VAL A 914 65.84 12.45 -15.77
N GLU A 915 65.30 13.62 -16.12
CA GLU A 915 65.98 14.90 -15.91
C GLU A 915 64.94 15.99 -15.60
N MET A 916 65.21 16.74 -14.52
CA MET A 916 64.40 17.82 -13.97
C MET A 916 64.82 19.19 -14.52
N LYS A 917 64.00 20.22 -14.20
CA LYS A 917 64.34 21.60 -13.74
C LYS A 917 63.87 22.79 -14.63
N PRO A 918 63.64 24.01 -14.06
CA PRO A 918 62.28 24.53 -13.82
C PRO A 918 62.06 26.06 -14.08
N ALA A 919 60.85 26.53 -13.74
CA ALA A 919 60.44 27.86 -13.23
C ALA A 919 60.52 29.15 -14.11
N SER A 920 59.37 29.80 -14.29
CA SER A 920 59.17 31.27 -14.14
C SER A 920 57.67 31.66 -14.23
N GLN A 921 57.24 32.58 -13.37
CA GLN A 921 55.99 33.38 -13.39
C GLN A 921 56.36 34.83 -13.81
N PRO A 922 55.48 35.86 -13.73
CA PRO A 922 54.18 36.12 -14.39
C PRO A 922 54.16 37.54 -15.06
N SER A 923 53.06 37.95 -15.72
CA SER A 923 52.56 39.36 -15.75
C SER A 923 51.24 39.52 -16.53
N ASP A 924 50.51 40.55 -16.11
CA ASP A 924 49.15 40.98 -16.47
C ASP A 924 48.89 41.30 -17.94
N GLN A 925 47.62 41.22 -18.35
CA GLN A 925 46.95 42.32 -19.06
C GLN A 925 45.41 42.20 -19.07
N THR A 926 44.79 43.32 -18.71
CA THR A 926 43.39 43.70 -18.77
C THR A 926 42.83 43.73 -20.20
N GLY A 927 41.53 43.42 -20.37
CA GLY A 927 40.79 43.71 -21.60
C GLY A 927 39.31 43.36 -21.50
N ASP A 928 38.47 44.38 -21.31
CA ASP A 928 37.02 44.37 -21.54
C ASP A 928 36.67 43.90 -22.96
N ALA A 929 35.60 43.13 -23.13
CA ALA A 929 34.54 43.41 -24.12
C ALA A 929 33.45 42.33 -24.13
N GLN A 930 32.22 42.83 -24.26
CA GLN A 930 30.95 42.14 -24.43
C GLN A 930 30.90 41.26 -25.69
N SER A 931 30.29 40.07 -25.61
CA SER A 931 29.25 39.62 -26.56
C SER A 931 28.70 38.22 -26.23
N VAL A 932 27.39 38.18 -25.95
CA VAL A 932 26.37 37.27 -26.55
C VAL A 932 26.70 35.78 -26.70
N PHE A 933 25.92 34.89 -26.05
CA PHE A 933 25.13 33.82 -26.71
C PHE A 933 24.22 33.06 -25.70
N VAL A 934 22.91 33.24 -25.89
CA VAL A 934 21.80 32.24 -25.88
C VAL A 934 21.94 30.98 -25.00
N PHE A 935 21.14 30.90 -23.92
CA PHE A 935 19.99 29.98 -23.76
C PHE A 935 19.19 30.28 -22.48
#